data_AF-A0A8K0GEP0-F1
#
_entry.id   AF-A0A8K0GEP0-F1
#
_cell.length_a   1.000
_cell.length_b   1.000
_cell.length_c   1.000
_cell.angle_alpha   90.00
_cell.angle_beta   90.00
_cell.angle_gamma   90.00
#
_symmetry.space_group_name_H-M   'P 1'
#
loop_
_entity.id
_entity.type
_entity.pdbx_description
1 polymer ?
#
loop_
_entity_poly.entity_id
_entity_poly.type
_entity_poly.pdbx_seq_one_letter_code
_entity_poly.pdbx_strand_id
1 'polypeptide(L)'
;MTESNEVLETHTENHMLKSSEATKYISSNENSALIEVSPHNNNSAPDNVHVFVIDSKISDEDDSTDNEARNDAKTYCHGNETEQSDTTDTENEKSSDNETKSDSETTDNKDQSDLTDTENEKSSNEYKKHLEECIRNVSRLEGHCCQLNEKCKELESRLEMTTKHHDMAIKEKEMIVMRYAVSEKAVLDLKAGKEIAEKKHKEAVRENEILQHKVTSMGVEKSRICQMLDNKCYEYKSSQQELERVKADLNALETKLKWSQNNLRTEMELRKESEAKVEALSSKLQESAEQVEQAKREAQESIRVFHHSQDNRANVLDQQLKEQQANLILLRHERDDRENQVKTLQTELERLQSKQKETLQENNTLSLKIQQLERERLETGQRLSELRGCADQQRQDAADLIAKTAQLEQLKLQIQNEQEQLSACNEQMTLLKQRNAELESDMELCREREAELLLFTQQLTDKNVRLQSEFTAMETKVQQLTCEQTLLKRATKEQETKAEILAAQLTEARTKRIEEVNELSKNLAEKCKLCELLTQEVADQKGENSVIKRKLEFSLKEVNKELQQCRKKLEQYETASTSSNSSSTSLNAIDQSSGSPTPPVPADQVKVIQPETTVDKQTLIEHIVKLQRISARKSEKIDFLEEHINTLVSELQRKTRLLQGYIMREQAGTLTSNKMDNNKAHIAKLHGVMASVYGSRVADSNLTLELSLDINNKLQAVLEDALLKNITLKENVDTLGAEIERLNKLLKASCSS
;
A
#
# COMPACT_ATOMS: atom_id res chain seq x y z
N MET A 1 -14.98 -27.33 -92.42
CA MET A 1 -15.01 -25.86 -92.38
C MET A 1 -13.62 -25.44 -91.95
N THR A 2 -12.65 -25.47 -92.88
CA THR A 2 -12.28 -24.38 -93.83
C THR A 2 -11.26 -23.46 -93.15
N GLU A 3 -9.95 -23.62 -93.43
CA GLU A 3 -9.21 -23.03 -94.58
C GLU A 3 -8.81 -21.56 -94.27
N SER A 4 -7.58 -21.05 -94.47
CA SER A 4 -6.38 -21.62 -95.15
C SER A 4 -5.04 -20.98 -94.68
N ASN A 5 -3.94 -21.49 -95.27
CA ASN A 5 -2.56 -20.97 -95.40
C ASN A 5 -2.45 -19.46 -95.79
N GLU A 6 -1.30 -18.77 -95.95
CA GLU A 6 0.14 -19.12 -96.17
C GLU A 6 1.02 -17.95 -95.61
N VAL A 7 2.20 -18.16 -94.97
CA VAL A 7 3.58 -18.17 -95.52
C VAL A 7 4.10 -16.87 -96.17
N LEU A 8 5.28 -16.37 -95.75
CA LEU A 8 6.43 -15.97 -96.61
C LEU A 8 7.67 -15.47 -95.80
N GLU A 9 8.84 -16.00 -96.21
CA GLU A 9 10.24 -15.47 -96.28
C GLU A 9 10.73 -14.35 -95.32
N THR A 10 11.81 -14.48 -94.53
CA THR A 10 13.25 -14.79 -94.80
C THR A 10 14.05 -13.74 -95.59
N HIS A 11 15.05 -13.08 -94.96
CA HIS A 11 16.47 -13.28 -95.31
C HIS A 11 17.49 -12.63 -94.36
N THR A 12 18.70 -13.19 -94.47
CA THR A 12 20.03 -12.85 -93.93
C THR A 12 20.40 -11.37 -93.68
N GLU A 13 21.27 -11.14 -92.69
CA GLU A 13 22.65 -10.75 -92.99
C GLU A 13 23.68 -11.18 -91.91
N ASN A 14 24.92 -11.42 -92.32
CA ASN A 14 26.07 -11.71 -91.45
C ASN A 14 27.05 -10.54 -91.53
N HIS A 15 27.67 -10.15 -90.41
CA HIS A 15 29.09 -9.84 -90.46
C HIS A 15 29.84 -10.06 -89.15
N MET A 16 31.11 -10.43 -89.28
CA MET A 16 32.10 -10.64 -88.21
C MET A 16 33.27 -9.65 -88.42
N LEU A 17 33.98 -9.28 -87.34
CA LEU A 17 35.46 -9.20 -87.20
C LEU A 17 36.04 -7.97 -86.43
N LYS A 18 36.68 -8.28 -85.29
CA LYS A 18 38.03 -7.84 -84.81
C LYS A 18 38.35 -6.42 -84.29
N SER A 19 39.19 -6.43 -83.23
CA SER A 19 40.24 -5.43 -82.85
C SER A 19 39.76 -4.04 -82.36
N SER A 20 40.44 -3.27 -81.49
CA SER A 20 41.53 -3.45 -80.48
C SER A 20 41.58 -2.15 -79.59
N GLU A 21 42.41 -1.84 -78.58
CA GLU A 21 43.62 -2.42 -77.95
C GLU A 21 43.83 -1.80 -76.51
N ALA A 22 45.06 -1.39 -76.14
CA ALA A 22 45.43 -0.36 -75.14
C ALA A 22 45.48 -0.71 -73.62
N THR A 23 46.24 -1.76 -73.34
CA THR A 23 46.88 -2.18 -72.07
C THR A 23 47.62 -1.12 -71.22
N LYS A 24 47.63 -1.29 -69.88
CA LYS A 24 48.79 -1.13 -68.93
C LYS A 24 48.37 -1.70 -67.54
N TYR A 25 49.06 -2.65 -66.89
CA TYR A 25 50.45 -2.71 -66.32
C TYR A 25 50.69 -1.65 -65.22
N ILE A 26 51.26 -1.93 -64.02
CA ILE A 26 52.32 -2.89 -63.61
C ILE A 26 52.02 -3.61 -62.24
N SER A 27 52.80 -4.66 -61.92
CA SER A 27 52.94 -5.49 -60.69
C SER A 27 53.40 -4.72 -59.41
N SER A 28 53.67 -5.28 -58.20
CA SER A 28 54.24 -6.58 -57.71
C SER A 28 53.71 -6.94 -56.29
N ASN A 29 53.69 -8.20 -55.82
CA ASN A 29 54.73 -8.93 -55.03
C ASN A 29 55.28 -8.12 -53.81
N GLU A 30 55.40 -8.61 -52.56
CA GLU A 30 55.77 -9.96 -52.06
C GLU A 30 55.27 -10.32 -50.61
N ASN A 31 55.34 -11.62 -50.27
CA ASN A 31 55.72 -12.28 -49.00
C ASN A 31 55.22 -11.84 -47.60
N SER A 32 54.41 -12.73 -47.00
CA SER A 32 54.56 -13.40 -45.69
C SER A 32 55.51 -12.88 -44.59
N ALA A 33 54.97 -12.73 -43.38
CA ALA A 33 55.60 -13.22 -42.14
C ALA A 33 54.55 -13.53 -41.04
N LEU A 34 54.60 -14.74 -40.45
CA LEU A 34 54.00 -15.02 -39.14
C LEU A 34 54.95 -14.51 -38.05
N ILE A 35 54.41 -14.24 -36.85
CA ILE A 35 54.89 -14.87 -35.60
C ILE A 35 53.82 -14.76 -34.51
N GLU A 36 53.71 -15.83 -33.72
CA GLU A 36 52.74 -16.04 -32.65
C GLU A 36 53.48 -16.05 -31.30
N VAL A 37 53.00 -15.32 -30.29
CA VAL A 37 53.45 -15.47 -28.89
C VAL A 37 52.27 -15.24 -27.95
N SER A 38 52.00 -16.20 -27.07
CA SER A 38 50.98 -16.12 -26.01
C SER A 38 51.43 -15.29 -24.80
N PRO A 39 50.51 -14.77 -23.96
CA PRO A 39 50.84 -13.79 -22.92
C PRO A 39 51.64 -14.38 -21.74
N HIS A 40 52.30 -13.49 -20.99
CA HIS A 40 52.81 -13.78 -19.66
C HIS A 40 52.18 -12.88 -18.61
N ASN A 41 51.85 -13.50 -17.48
CA ASN A 41 51.25 -12.90 -16.30
C ASN A 41 52.27 -12.04 -15.55
N ASN A 42 51.86 -10.90 -14.98
CA ASN A 42 52.48 -10.39 -13.75
C ASN A 42 51.63 -9.35 -13.00
N ASN A 43 51.80 -9.33 -11.68
CA ASN A 43 51.16 -8.39 -10.77
C ASN A 43 51.77 -6.99 -10.84
N SER A 44 50.97 -5.97 -10.50
CA SER A 44 51.45 -4.87 -9.65
C SER A 44 50.30 -4.18 -8.93
N ALA A 45 50.41 -4.04 -7.60
CA ALA A 45 49.80 -2.93 -6.87
C ALA A 45 50.69 -1.66 -7.04
N PRO A 46 50.36 -0.45 -6.53
CA PRO A 46 50.18 -0.23 -5.08
C PRO A 46 49.09 0.79 -4.69
N ASP A 47 48.89 0.90 -3.38
CA ASP A 47 48.61 2.11 -2.57
C ASP A 47 47.80 3.28 -3.17
N ASN A 48 46.74 3.68 -2.46
CA ASN A 48 46.96 4.77 -1.50
C ASN A 48 46.01 4.76 -0.30
N VAL A 49 46.47 5.36 0.80
CA VAL A 49 45.73 5.54 2.05
C VAL A 49 45.07 6.91 2.06
N HIS A 50 43.84 7.01 2.56
CA HIS A 50 43.44 8.26 3.22
C HIS A 50 42.57 8.01 4.45
N VAL A 51 43.07 8.48 5.59
CA VAL A 51 42.34 8.54 6.85
C VAL A 51 41.42 9.76 6.82
N PHE A 52 40.23 9.64 7.41
CA PHE A 52 39.52 10.78 7.99
C PHE A 52 38.85 10.39 9.30
N VAL A 53 39.01 11.24 10.32
CA VAL A 53 38.43 11.08 11.66
C VAL A 53 37.54 12.29 11.93
N ILE A 54 36.31 12.06 12.33
CA ILE A 54 35.47 13.07 12.99
C ILE A 54 34.74 12.38 14.15
N ASP A 55 35.16 12.72 15.37
CA ASP A 55 34.35 12.53 16.58
C ASP A 55 33.21 13.54 16.60
N SER A 56 32.04 13.15 17.12
CA SER A 56 31.17 14.05 17.88
C SER A 56 30.22 13.25 18.77
N LYS A 57 30.19 13.61 20.06
CA LYS A 57 29.32 13.03 21.09
C LYS A 57 28.10 13.92 21.28
N ILE A 58 26.93 13.31 21.48
CA ILE A 58 25.85 13.86 22.31
C ILE A 58 25.39 12.72 23.24
N SER A 59 24.90 13.08 24.42
CA SER A 59 24.68 12.19 25.58
C SER A 59 23.19 12.03 25.91
N ASP A 60 22.92 11.43 27.07
CA ASP A 60 21.67 11.44 27.85
C ASP A 60 20.61 10.46 27.29
N GLU A 61 20.44 9.24 27.84
CA GLU A 61 19.93 8.81 29.17
C GLU A 61 18.38 8.70 29.24
N ASP A 62 17.94 7.44 29.39
CA ASP A 62 16.90 6.95 30.34
C ASP A 62 15.42 7.42 30.22
N ASP A 63 14.39 6.61 30.54
CA ASP A 63 14.26 5.17 30.80
C ASP A 63 12.76 4.75 30.64
N SER A 64 12.48 3.45 30.74
CA SER A 64 11.22 2.83 31.19
C SER A 64 10.04 2.65 30.23
N THR A 65 9.39 1.49 30.42
CA THR A 65 8.02 1.15 30.01
C THR A 65 7.02 1.91 30.92
N ASP A 66 5.71 1.98 30.66
CA ASP A 66 4.78 0.85 30.83
C ASP A 66 3.57 0.91 29.88
N ASN A 67 2.93 -0.24 29.67
CA ASN A 67 1.71 -0.36 28.87
C ASN A 67 0.60 -0.94 29.75
N GLU A 68 -0.25 -0.10 30.34
CA GLU A 68 -1.43 -0.57 31.07
C GLU A 68 -2.66 -0.58 30.15
N ALA A 69 -3.26 -1.76 29.99
CA ALA A 69 -4.36 -1.99 29.06
C ALA A 69 -5.72 -1.87 29.75
N ARG A 70 -6.34 -0.70 29.56
CA ARG A 70 -7.79 -0.43 29.47
C ARG A 70 -8.79 -1.49 29.99
N ASN A 71 -9.69 -0.98 30.84
CA ASN A 71 -11.15 -1.15 30.77
C ASN A 71 -11.77 -2.56 30.89
N ASP A 72 -12.82 -2.68 31.71
CA ASP A 72 -14.16 -2.61 31.09
C ASP A 72 -15.21 -1.98 32.02
N ALA A 73 -16.26 -1.38 31.45
CA ALA A 73 -17.26 -0.61 32.23
C ALA A 73 -18.66 -0.62 31.60
N LYS A 74 -19.61 -1.28 32.27
CA LYS A 74 -21.08 -1.24 32.05
C LYS A 74 -21.82 -1.67 33.33
N THR A 75 -23.02 -1.22 33.71
CA THR A 75 -23.85 -0.02 33.41
C THR A 75 -24.98 0.01 34.46
N TYR A 76 -25.33 1.16 35.06
CA TYR A 76 -26.71 1.72 35.15
C TYR A 76 -26.80 2.93 36.11
N CYS A 77 -27.83 3.75 35.93
CA CYS A 77 -28.00 5.08 36.54
C CYS A 77 -29.38 5.25 37.20
N HIS A 78 -29.45 6.17 38.19
CA HIS A 78 -30.48 7.18 38.54
C HIS A 78 -29.70 8.16 39.49
N GLY A 79 -29.80 9.50 39.51
CA GLY A 79 -30.95 10.42 39.35
C GLY A 79 -31.39 10.89 40.75
N ASN A 80 -31.39 12.17 41.18
CA ASN A 80 -31.21 13.49 40.53
C ASN A 80 -30.33 14.41 41.45
N GLU A 81 -29.70 15.52 41.02
CA GLU A 81 -30.15 16.95 40.97
C GLU A 81 -30.88 17.48 42.24
N THR A 82 -30.78 18.76 42.67
CA THR A 82 -30.46 20.02 41.96
C THR A 82 -29.65 21.03 42.85
N GLU A 83 -29.63 22.33 42.53
CA GLU A 83 -28.58 23.31 42.91
C GLU A 83 -28.99 24.51 43.82
N GLN A 84 -27.96 25.22 44.30
CA GLN A 84 -27.80 26.70 44.43
C GLN A 84 -28.57 27.61 45.45
N SER A 85 -27.74 28.47 46.08
CA SER A 85 -27.87 29.94 46.33
C SER A 85 -28.61 30.58 47.54
N ASP A 86 -27.82 31.38 48.27
CA ASP A 86 -27.99 32.80 48.70
C ASP A 86 -29.12 33.35 49.62
N THR A 87 -28.66 33.80 50.81
CA THR A 87 -28.92 35.12 51.47
C THR A 87 -30.16 35.41 52.34
N THR A 88 -29.98 36.43 53.20
CA THR A 88 -30.94 37.24 54.01
C THR A 88 -31.37 36.79 55.42
N ASP A 89 -30.72 37.44 56.41
CA ASP A 89 -31.24 38.19 57.57
C ASP A 89 -32.46 37.78 58.44
N THR A 90 -32.24 37.99 59.75
CA THR A 90 -33.21 38.34 60.83
C THR A 90 -34.35 37.38 61.22
N GLU A 91 -34.37 36.99 62.50
CA GLU A 91 -35.46 37.39 63.41
C GLU A 91 -34.96 37.46 64.89
N ASN A 92 -35.85 37.78 65.84
CA ASN A 92 -35.52 38.30 67.20
C ASN A 92 -36.36 37.62 68.31
N GLU A 93 -36.20 38.07 69.57
CA GLU A 93 -36.97 37.70 70.78
C GLU A 93 -36.54 36.39 71.51
N LYS A 94 -36.66 36.22 72.85
CA LYS A 94 -37.24 37.08 73.91
C LYS A 94 -36.73 36.75 75.34
N SER A 95 -36.60 37.78 76.18
CA SER A 95 -36.80 37.74 77.67
C SER A 95 -35.82 36.91 78.53
N SER A 96 -35.78 37.03 79.87
CA SER A 96 -36.56 37.88 80.80
C SER A 96 -35.72 38.47 81.95
N ASP A 97 -36.32 39.40 82.67
CA ASP A 97 -35.77 40.16 83.81
C ASP A 97 -35.69 39.36 85.11
N ASN A 98 -34.99 39.90 86.12
CA ASN A 98 -35.61 40.11 87.44
C ASN A 98 -34.93 41.19 88.29
N GLU A 99 -35.71 41.92 89.08
CA GLU A 99 -35.25 42.90 90.09
C GLU A 99 -35.36 42.33 91.52
N THR A 100 -34.67 42.95 92.49
CA THR A 100 -35.18 43.27 93.86
C THR A 100 -34.12 44.15 94.56
N LYS A 101 -34.45 45.35 95.09
CA LYS A 101 -35.08 45.68 96.40
C LYS A 101 -34.25 45.31 97.64
N SER A 102 -34.33 46.02 98.76
CA SER A 102 -34.68 47.42 99.08
C SER A 102 -34.43 47.64 100.59
N ASP A 103 -34.46 48.89 101.08
CA ASP A 103 -35.25 49.35 102.25
C ASP A 103 -34.64 50.60 102.92
N SER A 104 -35.41 51.19 103.84
CA SER A 104 -35.24 52.52 104.43
C SER A 104 -35.57 52.49 105.92
N GLU A 105 -35.04 53.43 106.73
CA GLU A 105 -35.88 54.10 107.76
C GLU A 105 -35.22 55.37 108.31
N THR A 106 -36.00 56.13 109.11
CA THR A 106 -35.71 57.47 109.64
C THR A 106 -35.87 57.52 111.15
N THR A 107 -35.14 58.39 111.88
CA THR A 107 -35.68 59.32 112.91
C THR A 107 -34.58 60.14 113.61
N ASP A 108 -34.97 61.27 114.22
CA ASP A 108 -34.13 62.16 115.01
C ASP A 108 -33.75 61.57 116.39
N ASN A 109 -32.57 61.93 116.93
CA ASN A 109 -32.51 62.89 118.06
C ASN A 109 -31.09 63.35 118.45
N LYS A 110 -31.07 64.31 119.38
CA LYS A 110 -30.00 65.23 119.77
C LYS A 110 -28.82 64.71 120.61
N ASP A 111 -27.73 65.49 120.54
CA ASP A 111 -26.75 65.82 121.58
C ASP A 111 -25.92 64.70 122.27
N GLN A 112 -24.71 64.39 121.76
CA GLN A 112 -23.48 64.32 122.59
C GLN A 112 -22.13 64.29 121.84
N SER A 113 -21.28 65.30 122.13
CA SER A 113 -19.79 65.29 122.20
C SER A 113 -18.93 64.70 121.06
N ASP A 114 -18.41 65.56 120.17
CA ASP A 114 -16.98 65.92 120.00
C ASP A 114 -15.87 64.85 119.87
N LEU A 115 -16.16 63.55 119.72
CA LEU A 115 -15.13 62.49 119.67
C LEU A 115 -15.17 61.56 118.45
N THR A 116 -16.26 61.53 117.68
CA THR A 116 -16.51 60.50 116.66
C THR A 116 -15.93 60.78 115.27
N ASP A 117 -15.72 62.05 114.90
CA ASP A 117 -15.40 62.42 113.51
C ASP A 117 -14.05 61.85 113.05
N THR A 118 -13.08 61.75 113.95
CA THR A 118 -11.74 61.22 113.63
C THR A 118 -11.69 59.70 113.47
N GLU A 119 -12.76 58.96 113.77
CA GLU A 119 -12.85 57.52 113.49
C GLU A 119 -13.65 57.26 112.21
N ASN A 120 -14.77 57.97 112.01
CA ASN A 120 -15.52 57.95 110.75
C ASN A 120 -14.65 58.37 109.54
N GLU A 121 -13.81 59.39 109.69
CA GLU A 121 -12.90 59.82 108.61
C GLU A 121 -11.82 58.77 108.30
N LYS A 122 -11.34 58.02 109.29
CA LYS A 122 -10.40 56.90 109.06
C LYS A 122 -11.09 55.75 108.33
N SER A 123 -12.26 55.32 108.80
CA SER A 123 -13.03 54.24 108.17
C SER A 123 -13.42 54.59 106.73
N SER A 124 -13.85 55.84 106.47
CA SER A 124 -14.15 56.34 105.12
C SER A 124 -12.92 56.32 104.21
N ASN A 125 -11.73 56.66 104.73
CA ASN A 125 -10.49 56.56 103.97
C ASN A 125 -10.04 55.11 103.71
N GLU A 126 -10.26 54.17 104.64
CA GLU A 126 -10.01 52.74 104.38
C GLU A 126 -10.97 52.16 103.33
N TYR A 127 -12.26 52.49 103.39
CA TYR A 127 -13.22 52.11 102.35
C TYR A 127 -12.88 52.71 100.98
N LYS A 128 -12.46 53.99 100.91
CA LYS A 128 -11.94 54.59 99.66
C LYS A 128 -10.72 53.83 99.13
N LYS A 129 -9.76 53.51 100.00
CA LYS A 129 -8.53 52.81 99.63
C LYS A 129 -8.81 51.39 99.11
N HIS A 130 -9.77 50.68 99.71
CA HIS A 130 -10.26 49.40 99.20
C HIS A 130 -11.03 49.54 97.89
N LEU A 131 -11.80 50.62 97.69
CA LEU A 131 -12.50 50.89 96.42
C LEU A 131 -11.50 51.19 95.28
N GLU A 132 -10.48 52.01 95.53
CA GLU A 132 -9.37 52.25 94.60
C GLU A 132 -8.59 50.97 94.27
N GLU A 133 -8.39 50.08 95.24
CA GLU A 133 -7.77 48.76 95.06
C GLU A 133 -8.66 47.85 94.21
N CYS A 134 -9.97 47.90 94.40
CA CYS A 134 -10.94 47.15 93.61
C CYS A 134 -10.96 47.65 92.15
N ILE A 135 -11.01 48.97 91.95
CA ILE A 135 -10.91 49.61 90.62
C ILE A 135 -9.60 49.24 89.93
N ARG A 136 -8.45 49.34 90.62
CA ARG A 136 -7.15 48.89 90.10
C ARG A 136 -7.14 47.40 89.69
N ASN A 137 -7.88 46.55 90.40
CA ASN A 137 -8.02 45.14 90.03
C ASN A 137 -8.97 44.91 88.85
N VAL A 138 -10.07 45.66 88.74
CA VAL A 138 -10.96 45.64 87.58
C VAL A 138 -10.22 46.08 86.32
N SER A 139 -9.56 47.24 86.32
CA SER A 139 -8.80 47.71 85.16
C SER A 139 -7.61 46.81 84.78
N ARG A 140 -7.04 46.09 85.75
CA ARG A 140 -6.05 45.03 85.47
C ARG A 140 -6.68 43.83 84.77
N LEU A 141 -7.87 43.39 85.19
CA LEU A 141 -8.61 42.31 84.52
C LEU A 141 -9.11 42.73 83.14
N GLU A 142 -9.57 43.97 82.96
CA GLU A 142 -9.95 44.54 81.66
C GLU A 142 -8.76 44.57 80.70
N GLY A 143 -7.58 44.99 81.16
CA GLY A 143 -6.33 44.92 80.40
C GLY A 143 -5.95 43.48 80.01
N HIS A 144 -6.06 42.52 80.93
CA HIS A 144 -5.86 41.10 80.61
C HIS A 144 -6.88 40.58 79.58
N CYS A 145 -8.13 41.03 79.64
CA CYS A 145 -9.16 40.67 78.65
C CYS A 145 -8.87 41.29 77.27
N CYS A 146 -8.36 42.53 77.22
CA CYS A 146 -7.90 43.15 75.97
C CYS A 146 -6.74 42.36 75.35
N GLN A 147 -5.74 41.99 76.15
CA GLN A 147 -4.61 41.15 75.73
C GLN A 147 -5.03 39.77 75.21
N LEU A 148 -6.03 39.14 75.83
CA LEU A 148 -6.60 37.89 75.35
C LEU A 148 -7.35 38.07 74.02
N ASN A 149 -8.17 39.12 73.90
CA ASN A 149 -8.91 39.45 72.67
C ASN A 149 -7.96 39.75 71.49
N GLU A 150 -6.89 40.50 71.71
CA GLU A 150 -5.85 40.75 70.70
C GLU A 150 -5.16 39.45 70.26
N LYS A 151 -4.82 38.55 71.20
CA LYS A 151 -4.23 37.23 70.89
C LYS A 151 -5.21 36.30 70.17
N CYS A 152 -6.50 36.31 70.53
CA CYS A 152 -7.53 35.58 69.80
C CYS A 152 -7.57 36.05 68.34
N LYS A 153 -7.62 37.35 68.09
CA LYS A 153 -7.60 37.93 66.73
C LYS A 153 -6.31 37.64 65.96
N GLU A 154 -5.16 37.67 66.62
CA GLU A 154 -3.88 37.26 65.99
C GLU A 154 -3.91 35.78 65.59
N LEU A 155 -4.40 34.90 66.47
CA LEU A 155 -4.51 33.47 66.22
C LEU A 155 -5.58 33.14 65.17
N GLU A 156 -6.72 33.84 65.16
CA GLU A 156 -7.77 33.74 64.14
C GLU A 156 -7.25 34.16 62.76
N SER A 157 -6.58 35.32 62.66
CA SER A 157 -5.98 35.78 61.41
C SER A 157 -4.88 34.84 60.92
N ARG A 158 -4.04 34.32 61.83
CA ARG A 158 -2.96 33.38 61.50
C ARG A 158 -3.51 31.99 61.13
N LEU A 159 -4.62 31.56 61.73
CA LEU A 159 -5.38 30.37 61.33
C LEU A 159 -5.95 30.56 59.93
N GLU A 160 -6.68 31.66 59.68
CA GLU A 160 -7.29 31.97 58.38
C GLU A 160 -6.25 31.99 57.24
N MET A 161 -5.09 32.62 57.47
CA MET A 161 -3.97 32.60 56.52
C MET A 161 -3.39 31.20 56.32
N THR A 162 -3.28 30.39 57.38
CA THR A 162 -2.83 28.99 57.28
C THR A 162 -3.82 28.14 56.49
N THR A 163 -5.12 28.32 56.71
CA THR A 163 -6.20 27.65 55.96
C THR A 163 -6.16 28.04 54.47
N LYS A 164 -6.02 29.34 54.15
CA LYS A 164 -5.86 29.80 52.76
C LYS A 164 -4.64 29.16 52.07
N HIS A 165 -3.50 29.05 52.75
CA HIS A 165 -2.33 28.36 52.21
C HIS A 165 -2.56 26.85 52.05
N HIS A 166 -3.32 26.21 52.94
CA HIS A 166 -3.71 24.79 52.81
C HIS A 166 -4.64 24.58 51.61
N ASP A 167 -5.67 25.42 51.43
CA ASP A 167 -6.60 25.37 50.31
C ASP A 167 -5.90 25.60 48.96
N MET A 168 -4.90 26.49 48.93
CA MET A 168 -4.04 26.69 47.75
C MET A 168 -3.22 25.43 47.45
N ALA A 169 -2.56 24.84 48.44
CA ALA A 169 -1.77 23.62 48.27
C ALA A 169 -2.62 22.40 47.84
N ILE A 170 -3.87 22.32 48.30
CA ILE A 170 -4.85 21.32 47.83
C ILE A 170 -5.14 21.54 46.34
N LYS A 171 -5.50 22.77 45.93
CA LYS A 171 -5.81 23.11 44.53
C LYS A 171 -4.62 22.91 43.60
N GLU A 172 -3.40 23.20 44.05
CA GLU A 172 -2.17 22.93 43.28
C GLU A 172 -1.95 21.42 43.13
N LYS A 173 -2.10 20.62 44.19
CA LYS A 173 -2.02 19.16 44.14
C LYS A 173 -3.05 18.56 43.18
N GLU A 174 -4.30 19.00 43.27
CA GLU A 174 -5.39 18.56 42.38
C GLU A 174 -5.11 18.94 40.92
N MET A 175 -4.61 20.16 40.67
CA MET A 175 -4.21 20.59 39.34
C MET A 175 -3.04 19.76 38.77
N ILE A 176 -2.06 19.39 39.60
CA ILE A 176 -0.94 18.52 39.19
C ILE A 176 -1.45 17.13 38.84
N VAL A 177 -2.34 16.53 39.65
CA VAL A 177 -2.95 15.22 39.37
C VAL A 177 -3.78 15.25 38.08
N MET A 178 -4.58 16.29 37.85
CA MET A 178 -5.32 16.45 36.60
C MET A 178 -4.40 16.62 35.38
N ARG A 179 -3.33 17.42 35.49
CA ARG A 179 -2.32 17.56 34.42
C ARG A 179 -1.64 16.23 34.10
N TYR A 180 -1.28 15.46 35.13
CA TYR A 180 -0.67 14.14 34.99
C TYR A 180 -1.61 13.18 34.24
N ALA A 181 -2.85 13.01 34.73
CA ALA A 181 -3.85 12.14 34.10
C ALA A 181 -4.18 12.53 32.65
N VAL A 182 -4.20 13.83 32.32
CA VAL A 182 -4.36 14.31 30.94
C VAL A 182 -3.13 13.96 30.07
N SER A 183 -1.91 14.11 30.60
CA SER A 183 -0.68 13.75 29.89
C SER A 183 -0.54 12.24 29.68
N GLU A 184 -0.90 11.44 30.68
CA GLU A 184 -0.87 9.98 30.63
C GLU A 184 -1.91 9.43 29.66
N LYS A 185 -3.13 9.97 29.66
CA LYS A 185 -4.12 9.67 28.62
C LYS A 185 -3.57 9.97 27.22
N ALA A 186 -2.91 11.12 27.02
CA ALA A 186 -2.31 11.45 25.73
C ALA A 186 -1.20 10.46 25.33
N VAL A 187 -0.39 9.98 26.28
CA VAL A 187 0.60 8.91 26.05
C VAL A 187 -0.08 7.58 25.68
N LEU A 188 -1.18 7.20 26.34
CA LEU A 188 -1.93 5.98 26.02
C LEU A 188 -2.60 6.04 24.64
N ASP A 189 -3.21 7.18 24.28
CA ASP A 189 -3.81 7.38 22.96
C ASP A 189 -2.73 7.41 21.85
N LEU A 190 -1.53 7.95 22.13
CA LEU A 190 -0.37 7.85 21.23
C LEU A 190 0.17 6.42 21.11
N LYS A 191 0.24 5.64 22.20
CA LYS A 191 0.64 4.21 22.18
C LYS A 191 -0.34 3.37 21.36
N ALA A 192 -1.65 3.55 21.55
CA ALA A 192 -2.67 2.91 20.74
C ALA A 192 -2.57 3.30 19.24
N GLY A 193 -2.30 4.59 18.96
CA GLY A 193 -2.02 5.06 17.60
C GLY A 193 -0.80 4.38 16.96
N LYS A 194 0.29 4.23 17.73
CA LYS A 194 1.51 3.51 17.32
C LYS A 194 1.22 2.03 17.03
N GLU A 195 0.52 1.32 17.91
CA GLU A 195 0.19 -0.10 17.72
C GLU A 195 -0.65 -0.34 16.45
N ILE A 196 -1.62 0.54 16.16
CA ILE A 196 -2.41 0.50 14.92
C ILE A 196 -1.53 0.78 13.69
N ALA A 197 -0.60 1.74 13.77
CA ALA A 197 0.33 2.05 12.69
C ALA A 197 1.32 0.88 12.43
N GLU A 198 1.86 0.27 13.48
CA GLU A 198 2.70 -0.93 13.37
C GLU A 198 1.95 -2.12 12.76
N LYS A 199 0.69 -2.35 13.16
CA LYS A 199 -0.13 -3.42 12.57
C LYS A 199 -0.31 -3.21 11.07
N LYS A 200 -0.69 -1.99 10.64
CA LYS A 200 -0.81 -1.61 9.23
C LYS A 200 0.52 -1.74 8.48
N HIS A 201 1.64 -1.41 9.12
CA HIS A 201 2.96 -1.61 8.53
C HIS A 201 3.29 -3.10 8.33
N LYS A 202 3.03 -3.94 9.34
CA LYS A 202 3.18 -5.42 9.29
C LYS A 202 2.22 -6.08 8.29
N GLU A 203 1.10 -5.43 7.95
CA GLU A 203 0.19 -5.82 6.87
C GLU A 203 0.77 -5.44 5.50
N ALA A 204 1.16 -4.18 5.30
CA ALA A 204 1.77 -3.70 4.06
C ALA A 204 3.11 -4.40 3.70
N VAL A 205 3.91 -4.80 4.69
CA VAL A 205 5.14 -5.60 4.48
C VAL A 205 4.79 -6.98 3.88
N ARG A 206 3.78 -7.68 4.42
CA ARG A 206 3.34 -8.98 3.89
C ARG A 206 2.76 -8.87 2.48
N GLU A 207 1.99 -7.81 2.19
CA GLU A 207 1.55 -7.56 0.81
C GLU A 207 2.72 -7.32 -0.15
N ASN A 208 3.73 -6.57 0.30
CA ASN A 208 4.94 -6.32 -0.49
C ASN A 208 5.75 -7.61 -0.72
N GLU A 209 5.86 -8.51 0.27
CA GLU A 209 6.47 -9.84 0.11
C GLU A 209 5.71 -10.72 -0.91
N ILE A 210 4.38 -10.71 -0.89
CA ILE A 210 3.54 -11.43 -1.86
C ILE A 210 3.74 -10.85 -3.27
N LEU A 211 3.79 -9.51 -3.41
CA LEU A 211 4.07 -8.86 -4.69
C LEU A 211 5.50 -9.14 -5.17
N GLN A 212 6.50 -9.14 -4.27
CA GLN A 212 7.89 -9.48 -4.55
C GLN A 212 8.01 -10.91 -5.09
N HIS A 213 7.30 -11.87 -4.48
CA HIS A 213 7.22 -13.26 -4.96
C HIS A 213 6.49 -13.38 -6.31
N LYS A 214 5.42 -12.62 -6.52
CA LYS A 214 4.72 -12.59 -7.83
C LYS A 214 5.62 -12.03 -8.93
N VAL A 215 6.41 -11.00 -8.65
CA VAL A 215 7.38 -10.42 -9.59
C VAL A 215 8.52 -11.40 -9.92
N THR A 216 9.07 -12.14 -8.94
CA THR A 216 10.10 -13.16 -9.24
C THR A 216 9.53 -14.33 -10.04
N SER A 217 8.32 -14.80 -9.70
CA SER A 217 7.61 -15.85 -10.45
C SER A 217 7.36 -15.45 -11.92
N MET A 218 6.86 -14.24 -12.17
CA MET A 218 6.72 -13.72 -13.55
C MET A 218 8.07 -13.53 -14.25
N GLY A 219 9.15 -13.24 -13.52
CA GLY A 219 10.50 -13.16 -14.05
C GLY A 219 11.04 -14.52 -14.55
N VAL A 220 10.73 -15.60 -13.82
CA VAL A 220 11.04 -16.98 -14.23
C VAL A 220 10.23 -17.36 -15.47
N GLU A 221 8.92 -17.12 -15.48
CA GLU A 221 8.09 -17.49 -16.63
C GLU A 221 8.41 -16.66 -17.89
N LYS A 222 8.72 -15.37 -17.74
CA LYS A 222 9.29 -14.56 -18.84
C LYS A 222 10.55 -15.20 -19.42
N SER A 223 11.45 -15.67 -18.56
CA SER A 223 12.70 -16.32 -19.00
C SER A 223 12.42 -17.65 -19.72
N ARG A 224 11.44 -18.43 -19.25
CA ARG A 224 10.98 -19.66 -19.91
C ARG A 224 10.38 -19.39 -21.29
N ILE A 225 9.54 -18.35 -21.41
CA ILE A 225 8.95 -17.92 -22.68
C ILE A 225 10.03 -17.44 -23.66
N CYS A 226 11.03 -16.66 -23.21
CA CYS A 226 12.17 -16.28 -24.03
C CYS A 226 12.93 -17.51 -24.55
N GLN A 227 13.25 -18.48 -23.69
CA GLN A 227 13.93 -19.72 -24.10
C GLN A 227 13.10 -20.54 -25.10
N MET A 228 11.77 -20.60 -24.94
CA MET A 228 10.88 -21.23 -25.92
C MET A 228 10.87 -20.49 -27.26
N LEU A 229 10.90 -19.16 -27.26
CA LEU A 229 10.99 -18.33 -28.47
C LEU A 229 12.33 -18.58 -29.20
N ASP A 230 13.44 -18.59 -28.48
CA ASP A 230 14.78 -18.83 -29.05
C ASP A 230 14.88 -20.24 -29.65
N ASN A 231 14.34 -21.26 -28.98
CA ASN A 231 14.23 -22.61 -29.52
C ASN A 231 13.40 -22.65 -30.81
N LYS A 232 12.24 -21.96 -30.87
CA LYS A 232 11.42 -21.88 -32.10
C LYS A 232 12.09 -21.09 -33.21
N CYS A 233 12.88 -20.06 -32.89
CA CYS A 233 13.73 -19.36 -33.85
C CYS A 233 14.85 -20.24 -34.40
N TYR A 234 15.34 -21.22 -33.62
CA TYR A 234 16.32 -22.22 -34.09
C TYR A 234 15.66 -23.31 -34.95
N GLU A 235 14.55 -23.90 -34.51
CA GLU A 235 13.75 -24.85 -35.30
C GLU A 235 13.39 -24.27 -36.68
N TYR A 236 12.86 -23.05 -36.71
CA TYR A 236 12.51 -22.34 -37.95
C TYR A 236 13.72 -22.19 -38.89
N LYS A 237 14.91 -21.86 -38.36
CA LYS A 237 16.15 -21.77 -39.16
C LYS A 237 16.58 -23.13 -39.72
N SER A 238 16.47 -24.22 -38.95
CA SER A 238 16.74 -25.58 -39.45
C SER A 238 15.77 -25.95 -40.56
N SER A 239 14.47 -25.78 -40.34
CA SER A 239 13.42 -26.05 -41.34
C SER A 239 13.61 -25.23 -42.61
N GLN A 240 14.05 -23.96 -42.51
CA GLN A 240 14.35 -23.13 -43.67
C GLN A 240 15.60 -23.61 -44.42
N GLN A 241 16.66 -24.05 -43.73
CA GLN A 241 17.84 -24.63 -44.37
C GLN A 241 17.51 -25.96 -45.08
N GLU A 242 16.69 -26.82 -44.47
CA GLU A 242 16.21 -28.06 -45.08
C GLU A 242 15.35 -27.77 -46.33
N LEU A 243 14.50 -26.74 -46.28
CA LEU A 243 13.67 -26.30 -47.41
C LEU A 243 14.50 -25.77 -48.59
N GLU A 244 15.56 -24.99 -48.35
CA GLU A 244 16.50 -24.60 -49.41
C GLU A 244 17.31 -25.79 -49.94
N ARG A 245 17.67 -26.77 -49.08
CA ARG A 245 18.32 -28.02 -49.51
C ARG A 245 17.42 -28.85 -50.44
N VAL A 246 16.14 -28.98 -50.10
CA VAL A 246 15.15 -29.71 -50.92
C VAL A 246 14.87 -28.97 -52.24
N LYS A 247 14.84 -27.64 -52.25
CA LYS A 247 14.80 -26.86 -53.51
C LYS A 247 16.01 -27.12 -54.40
N ALA A 248 17.22 -27.18 -53.84
CA ALA A 248 18.44 -27.47 -54.58
C ALA A 248 18.41 -28.90 -55.18
N ASP A 249 18.00 -29.90 -54.38
CA ASP A 249 17.80 -31.28 -54.85
C ASP A 249 16.74 -31.35 -55.97
N LEU A 250 15.63 -30.62 -55.84
CA LEU A 250 14.56 -30.54 -56.84
C LEU A 250 15.05 -29.91 -58.16
N ASN A 251 15.77 -28.78 -58.09
CA ASN A 251 16.34 -28.12 -59.27
C ASN A 251 17.37 -29.03 -59.98
N ALA A 252 18.16 -29.80 -59.23
CA ALA A 252 19.08 -30.79 -59.78
C ALA A 252 18.35 -31.97 -60.47
N LEU A 253 17.22 -32.42 -59.90
CA LEU A 253 16.36 -33.43 -60.54
C LEU A 253 15.66 -32.89 -61.79
N GLU A 254 15.16 -31.65 -61.78
CA GLU A 254 14.55 -31.00 -62.94
C GLU A 254 15.57 -30.84 -64.08
N THR A 255 16.82 -30.48 -63.75
CA THR A 255 17.92 -30.39 -64.72
C THR A 255 18.25 -31.76 -65.34
N LYS A 256 18.31 -32.83 -64.53
CA LYS A 256 18.48 -34.21 -65.00
C LYS A 256 17.32 -34.68 -65.87
N LEU A 257 16.08 -34.31 -65.51
CA LEU A 257 14.89 -34.63 -66.29
C LEU A 257 14.90 -33.93 -67.66
N LYS A 258 15.22 -32.63 -67.71
CA LYS A 258 15.39 -31.87 -68.96
C LYS A 258 16.47 -32.49 -69.86
N TRP A 259 17.61 -32.89 -69.28
CA TRP A 259 18.67 -33.58 -70.02
C TRP A 259 18.22 -34.93 -70.58
N SER A 260 17.58 -35.77 -69.76
CA SER A 260 17.05 -37.08 -70.17
C SER A 260 15.95 -36.96 -71.23
N GLN A 261 15.05 -35.99 -71.11
CA GLN A 261 14.02 -35.68 -72.09
C GLN A 261 14.62 -35.23 -73.43
N ASN A 262 15.71 -34.45 -73.40
CA ASN A 262 16.41 -34.04 -74.61
C ASN A 262 17.14 -35.22 -75.27
N ASN A 263 17.80 -36.08 -74.49
CA ASN A 263 18.45 -37.28 -75.01
C ASN A 263 17.43 -38.28 -75.59
N LEU A 264 16.23 -38.39 -75.01
CA LEU A 264 15.15 -39.19 -75.58
C LEU A 264 14.65 -38.58 -76.90
N ARG A 265 14.54 -37.25 -77.02
CA ARG A 265 14.19 -36.58 -78.28
C ARG A 265 15.22 -36.90 -79.38
N THR A 266 16.52 -36.79 -79.09
CA THR A 266 17.56 -37.11 -80.08
C THR A 266 17.56 -38.59 -80.47
N GLU A 267 17.32 -39.51 -79.54
CA GLU A 267 17.13 -40.94 -79.85
C GLU A 267 15.89 -41.20 -80.72
N MET A 268 14.78 -40.48 -80.51
CA MET A 268 13.60 -40.56 -81.35
C MET A 268 13.85 -40.01 -82.76
N GLU A 269 14.67 -38.96 -82.90
CA GLU A 269 15.06 -38.38 -84.19
C GLU A 269 16.01 -39.32 -84.96
N LEU A 270 17.01 -39.90 -84.29
CA LEU A 270 17.90 -40.93 -84.86
C LEU A 270 17.12 -42.19 -85.28
N ARG A 271 16.12 -42.62 -84.50
CA ARG A 271 15.25 -43.74 -84.88
C ARG A 271 14.45 -43.44 -86.15
N LYS A 272 13.84 -42.26 -86.27
CA LYS A 272 13.12 -41.84 -87.50
C LYS A 272 14.04 -41.82 -88.72
N GLU A 273 15.28 -41.33 -88.57
CA GLU A 273 16.25 -41.32 -89.65
C GLU A 273 16.67 -42.74 -90.05
N SER A 274 16.79 -43.65 -89.08
CA SER A 274 17.04 -45.08 -89.34
C SER A 274 15.85 -45.80 -89.96
N GLU A 275 14.62 -45.46 -89.58
CA GLU A 275 13.36 -46.00 -90.12
C GLU A 275 13.22 -45.63 -91.60
N ALA A 276 13.38 -44.35 -91.95
CA ALA A 276 13.39 -43.89 -93.35
C ALA A 276 14.51 -44.54 -94.20
N LYS A 277 15.68 -44.84 -93.60
CA LYS A 277 16.75 -45.60 -94.27
C LYS A 277 16.37 -47.06 -94.52
N VAL A 278 15.64 -47.70 -93.61
CA VAL A 278 15.12 -49.07 -93.79
C VAL A 278 14.03 -49.11 -94.85
N GLU A 279 13.10 -48.15 -94.87
CA GLU A 279 12.09 -48.02 -95.94
C GLU A 279 12.74 -47.86 -97.32
N ALA A 280 13.74 -46.97 -97.44
CA ALA A 280 14.46 -46.73 -98.69
C ALA A 280 15.29 -47.95 -99.17
N LEU A 281 15.79 -48.79 -98.25
CA LEU A 281 16.42 -50.07 -98.58
C LEU A 281 15.38 -51.14 -98.96
N SER A 282 14.21 -51.14 -98.32
CA SER A 282 13.12 -52.08 -98.63
C SER A 282 12.54 -51.83 -100.03
N SER A 283 12.40 -50.57 -100.44
CA SER A 283 12.00 -50.22 -101.82
C SER A 283 12.97 -50.82 -102.84
N LYS A 284 14.27 -50.61 -102.65
CA LYS A 284 15.32 -51.15 -103.53
C LYS A 284 15.38 -52.67 -103.55
N LEU A 285 15.08 -53.31 -102.42
CA LEU A 285 14.97 -54.77 -102.36
C LEU A 285 13.76 -55.28 -103.14
N GLN A 286 12.62 -54.59 -103.07
CA GLN A 286 11.44 -54.89 -103.89
C GLN A 286 11.71 -54.69 -105.38
N GLU A 287 12.27 -53.54 -105.78
CA GLU A 287 12.69 -53.25 -107.17
C GLU A 287 13.60 -54.35 -107.74
N SER A 288 14.54 -54.85 -106.93
CA SER A 288 15.44 -55.95 -107.30
C SER A 288 14.73 -57.31 -107.39
N ALA A 289 13.79 -57.60 -106.48
CA ALA A 289 12.99 -58.82 -106.52
C ALA A 289 12.06 -58.87 -107.76
N GLU A 290 11.48 -57.74 -108.15
CA GLU A 290 10.67 -57.61 -109.36
C GLU A 290 11.50 -57.85 -110.64
N GLN A 291 12.76 -57.40 -110.67
CA GLN A 291 13.72 -57.72 -111.75
C GLN A 291 14.07 -59.21 -111.80
N VAL A 292 14.22 -59.87 -110.65
CA VAL A 292 14.50 -61.33 -110.59
C VAL A 292 13.30 -62.15 -111.09
N GLU A 293 12.07 -61.81 -110.71
CA GLU A 293 10.86 -62.47 -111.22
C GLU A 293 10.58 -62.18 -112.70
N GLN A 294 11.15 -61.11 -113.27
CA GLN A 294 11.17 -60.87 -114.72
C GLN A 294 12.13 -61.85 -115.43
N ALA A 295 13.40 -61.89 -115.02
CA ALA A 295 14.39 -62.81 -115.61
C ALA A 295 13.99 -64.30 -115.48
N LYS A 296 13.33 -64.67 -114.37
CA LYS A 296 12.81 -66.02 -114.12
C LYS A 296 11.71 -66.43 -115.09
N ARG A 297 10.85 -65.50 -115.52
CA ARG A 297 9.82 -65.77 -116.54
C ARG A 297 10.44 -66.03 -117.91
N GLU A 298 11.44 -65.22 -118.29
CA GLU A 298 12.20 -65.37 -119.54
C GLU A 298 12.93 -66.73 -119.61
N ALA A 299 13.51 -67.19 -118.49
CA ALA A 299 14.15 -68.50 -118.41
C ALA A 299 13.17 -69.68 -118.58
N GLN A 300 11.93 -69.57 -118.07
CA GLN A 300 10.92 -70.63 -118.20
C GLN A 300 10.39 -70.76 -119.63
N GLU A 301 10.33 -69.67 -120.40
CA GLU A 301 9.93 -69.70 -121.81
C GLU A 301 10.93 -70.53 -122.65
N SER A 302 12.23 -70.36 -122.40
CA SER A 302 13.31 -71.09 -123.08
C SER A 302 13.23 -72.62 -122.87
N ILE A 303 12.96 -73.07 -121.64
CA ILE A 303 12.90 -74.51 -121.30
C ILE A 303 11.76 -75.22 -122.04
N ARG A 304 10.62 -74.54 -122.26
CA ARG A 304 9.47 -75.12 -123.01
C ARG A 304 9.83 -75.46 -124.45
N VAL A 305 10.68 -74.68 -125.10
CA VAL A 305 11.12 -74.91 -126.49
C VAL A 305 12.01 -76.17 -126.57
N PHE A 306 12.87 -76.40 -125.58
CA PHE A 306 13.78 -77.55 -125.56
C PHE A 306 13.05 -78.90 -125.47
N HIS A 307 12.00 -78.99 -124.64
CA HIS A 307 11.27 -80.25 -124.40
C HIS A 307 10.36 -80.68 -125.56
N HIS A 308 10.16 -79.86 -126.59
CA HIS A 308 9.40 -80.24 -127.79
C HIS A 308 10.23 -80.96 -128.87
N SER A 309 11.52 -81.26 -128.59
CA SER A 309 12.51 -81.65 -129.60
C SER A 309 13.04 -83.10 -129.50
N GLN A 310 12.78 -83.82 -128.40
CA GLN A 310 13.28 -85.18 -128.19
C GLN A 310 12.17 -86.20 -127.93
N ASP A 311 11.56 -86.71 -129.00
CA ASP A 311 10.66 -87.86 -128.92
C ASP A 311 10.63 -88.69 -130.21
N ASN A 312 11.71 -89.45 -130.49
CA ASN A 312 11.73 -90.57 -131.46
C ASN A 312 13.11 -91.28 -131.54
N ARG A 313 13.25 -92.50 -130.95
CA ARG A 313 13.95 -93.67 -131.59
C ARG A 313 13.83 -95.00 -130.81
N ALA A 314 12.63 -95.40 -130.42
CA ALA A 314 12.41 -96.75 -129.84
C ALA A 314 12.49 -97.85 -130.92
N ASN A 315 13.70 -98.21 -131.37
CA ASN A 315 13.88 -99.25 -132.41
C ASN A 315 15.29 -99.90 -132.47
N VAL A 316 15.95 -100.13 -131.32
CA VAL A 316 17.26 -100.83 -131.23
C VAL A 316 17.28 -101.89 -130.10
N LEU A 317 16.10 -102.36 -129.66
CA LEU A 317 15.94 -103.28 -128.53
C LEU A 317 15.83 -104.77 -128.91
N ASP A 318 15.58 -105.09 -130.18
CA ASP A 318 15.27 -106.47 -130.61
C ASP A 318 16.52 -107.34 -130.84
N GLN A 319 17.72 -106.74 -130.88
CA GLN A 319 18.98 -107.46 -131.17
C GLN A 319 19.78 -107.88 -129.91
N GLN A 320 19.23 -107.67 -128.70
CA GLN A 320 19.91 -108.06 -127.44
C GLN A 320 19.46 -109.42 -126.87
N LEU A 321 18.40 -110.05 -127.38
CA LEU A 321 17.73 -111.16 -126.69
C LEU A 321 18.55 -112.47 -126.57
N LYS A 322 19.58 -112.67 -127.39
CA LYS A 322 20.30 -113.96 -127.50
C LYS A 322 21.66 -114.02 -126.79
N GLU A 323 22.33 -112.89 -126.58
CA GLU A 323 23.56 -112.83 -125.75
C GLU A 323 23.22 -112.82 -124.24
N GLN A 324 22.04 -112.31 -123.89
CA GLN A 324 21.53 -112.24 -122.51
C GLN A 324 21.49 -113.61 -121.80
N GLN A 325 21.25 -114.72 -122.51
CA GLN A 325 21.09 -116.04 -121.87
C GLN A 325 22.39 -116.62 -121.28
N ALA A 326 23.57 -116.23 -121.77
CA ALA A 326 24.85 -116.63 -121.17
C ALA A 326 25.22 -115.72 -119.98
N ASN A 327 25.03 -114.41 -120.14
CA ASN A 327 25.23 -113.45 -119.04
C ASN A 327 24.29 -113.71 -117.86
N LEU A 328 23.10 -114.29 -118.09
CA LEU A 328 22.05 -114.55 -117.08
C LEU A 328 22.50 -115.35 -115.85
N ILE A 329 23.62 -116.08 -115.91
CA ILE A 329 24.09 -116.93 -114.80
C ILE A 329 25.10 -116.17 -113.91
N LEU A 330 26.05 -115.45 -114.51
CA LEU A 330 26.93 -114.54 -113.76
C LEU A 330 26.13 -113.34 -113.20
N LEU A 331 25.26 -112.76 -114.02
CA LEU A 331 24.32 -111.72 -113.59
C LEU A 331 23.36 -112.19 -112.49
N ARG A 332 23.12 -113.49 -112.30
CA ARG A 332 22.31 -113.96 -111.15
C ARG A 332 23.07 -113.77 -109.84
N HIS A 333 24.33 -114.22 -109.73
CA HIS A 333 25.11 -113.99 -108.52
C HIS A 333 25.42 -112.50 -108.31
N GLU A 334 25.81 -111.78 -109.37
CA GLU A 334 26.03 -110.33 -109.31
C GLU A 334 24.75 -109.52 -109.04
N ARG A 335 23.57 -110.04 -109.37
CA ARG A 335 22.27 -109.50 -108.95
C ARG A 335 21.99 -109.85 -107.51
N ASP A 336 22.22 -111.08 -107.07
CA ASP A 336 21.91 -111.52 -105.71
C ASP A 336 22.76 -110.76 -104.68
N ASP A 337 24.04 -110.51 -104.99
CA ASP A 337 24.92 -109.64 -104.19
C ASP A 337 24.48 -108.17 -104.22
N ARG A 338 24.13 -107.61 -105.40
CA ARG A 338 23.58 -106.25 -105.47
C ARG A 338 22.21 -106.12 -104.82
N GLU A 339 21.37 -107.15 -104.86
CA GLU A 339 20.09 -107.22 -104.15
C GLU A 339 20.34 -107.27 -102.65
N ASN A 340 21.34 -108.02 -102.16
CA ASN A 340 21.71 -108.04 -100.75
C ASN A 340 22.26 -106.67 -100.30
N GLN A 341 23.05 -106.00 -101.15
CA GLN A 341 23.54 -104.64 -100.89
C GLN A 341 22.42 -103.57 -100.96
N VAL A 342 21.45 -103.73 -101.86
CA VAL A 342 20.24 -102.89 -101.90
C VAL A 342 19.37 -103.15 -100.66
N LYS A 343 19.21 -104.40 -100.22
CA LYS A 343 18.48 -104.75 -99.00
C LYS A 343 19.15 -104.15 -97.76
N THR A 344 20.47 -104.21 -97.63
CA THR A 344 21.17 -103.56 -96.50
C THR A 344 21.04 -102.04 -96.57
N LEU A 345 21.33 -101.40 -97.71
CA LEU A 345 21.14 -99.95 -97.88
C LEU A 345 19.70 -99.49 -97.66
N GLN A 346 18.71 -100.30 -98.03
CA GLN A 346 17.31 -100.05 -97.76
C GLN A 346 17.00 -100.13 -96.26
N THR A 347 17.47 -101.16 -95.55
CA THR A 347 17.32 -101.21 -94.08
C THR A 347 18.07 -100.08 -93.36
N GLU A 348 19.18 -99.59 -93.91
CA GLU A 348 19.87 -98.41 -93.39
C GLU A 348 19.10 -97.12 -93.65
N LEU A 349 18.49 -96.98 -94.82
CA LEU A 349 17.62 -95.85 -95.17
C LEU A 349 16.37 -95.84 -94.28
N GLU A 350 15.70 -96.97 -94.10
CA GLU A 350 14.56 -97.13 -93.19
C GLU A 350 14.96 -96.82 -91.73
N ARG A 351 16.13 -97.30 -91.29
CA ARG A 351 16.71 -96.98 -89.96
C ARG A 351 17.00 -95.48 -89.81
N LEU A 352 17.49 -94.80 -90.85
CA LEU A 352 17.75 -93.37 -90.83
C LEU A 352 16.45 -92.54 -90.87
N GLN A 353 15.45 -92.98 -91.64
CA GLN A 353 14.11 -92.37 -91.66
C GLN A 353 13.40 -92.50 -90.30
N SER A 354 13.53 -93.65 -89.62
CA SER A 354 13.02 -93.81 -88.25
C SER A 354 13.69 -92.83 -87.30
N LYS A 355 15.04 -92.76 -87.30
CA LYS A 355 15.79 -91.80 -86.45
C LYS A 355 15.50 -90.33 -86.77
N GLN A 356 15.26 -89.98 -88.04
CA GLN A 356 14.83 -88.64 -88.43
C GLN A 356 13.42 -88.33 -87.88
N LYS A 357 12.50 -89.30 -87.92
CA LYS A 357 11.16 -89.16 -87.35
C LYS A 357 11.18 -89.06 -85.83
N GLU A 358 11.99 -89.86 -85.16
CA GLU A 358 12.22 -89.84 -83.71
C GLU A 358 12.76 -88.46 -83.27
N THR A 359 13.85 -87.99 -83.87
CA THR A 359 14.44 -86.67 -83.55
C THR A 359 13.52 -85.49 -83.89
N LEU A 360 12.68 -85.60 -84.93
CA LEU A 360 11.62 -84.61 -85.19
C LEU A 360 10.51 -84.65 -84.12
N GLN A 361 10.14 -85.83 -83.61
CA GLN A 361 9.16 -85.95 -82.51
C GLN A 361 9.73 -85.40 -81.19
N GLU A 362 11.00 -85.68 -80.88
CA GLU A 362 11.73 -85.08 -79.76
C GLU A 362 11.80 -83.55 -79.88
N ASN A 363 12.17 -83.02 -81.05
CA ASN A 363 12.26 -81.58 -81.28
C ASN A 363 10.90 -80.87 -81.12
N ASN A 364 9.83 -81.45 -81.66
CA ASN A 364 8.46 -80.96 -81.44
C ASN A 364 8.07 -80.98 -79.96
N THR A 365 8.42 -82.05 -79.23
CA THR A 365 8.13 -82.19 -77.80
C THR A 365 8.89 -81.16 -76.96
N LEU A 366 10.17 -80.91 -77.28
CA LEU A 366 10.98 -79.87 -76.66
C LEU A 366 10.44 -78.48 -76.97
N SER A 367 10.03 -78.21 -78.22
CA SER A 367 9.42 -76.93 -78.62
C SER A 367 8.13 -76.64 -77.86
N LEU A 368 7.24 -77.65 -77.70
CA LEU A 368 6.05 -77.53 -76.87
C LEU A 368 6.37 -77.28 -75.40
N LYS A 369 7.42 -77.92 -74.85
CA LYS A 369 7.83 -77.68 -73.47
C LYS A 369 8.46 -76.30 -73.26
N ILE A 370 9.21 -75.78 -74.23
CA ILE A 370 9.71 -74.41 -74.23
C ILE A 370 8.52 -73.42 -74.23
N GLN A 371 7.55 -73.56 -75.14
CA GLN A 371 6.36 -72.72 -75.17
C GLN A 371 5.54 -72.76 -73.85
N GLN A 372 5.47 -73.92 -73.19
CA GLN A 372 4.86 -74.02 -71.86
C GLN A 372 5.67 -73.25 -70.80
N LEU A 373 6.99 -73.44 -70.74
CA LEU A 373 7.87 -72.77 -69.78
C LEU A 373 7.89 -71.24 -70.00
N GLU A 374 7.80 -70.77 -71.24
CA GLU A 374 7.70 -69.34 -71.54
C GLU A 374 6.36 -68.74 -71.10
N ARG A 375 5.25 -69.50 -71.23
CA ARG A 375 3.94 -69.10 -70.68
C ARG A 375 3.99 -69.04 -69.15
N GLU A 376 4.55 -70.06 -68.51
CA GLU A 376 4.74 -70.11 -67.05
C GLU A 376 5.64 -68.95 -66.55
N ARG A 377 6.69 -68.59 -67.31
CA ARG A 377 7.55 -67.41 -67.05
C ARG A 377 6.79 -66.09 -67.20
N LEU A 378 5.90 -65.99 -68.19
CA LEU A 378 5.13 -64.77 -68.45
C LEU A 378 4.01 -64.57 -67.40
N GLU A 379 3.29 -65.63 -67.03
CA GLU A 379 2.31 -65.62 -65.94
C GLU A 379 2.96 -65.27 -64.59
N THR A 380 4.13 -65.84 -64.27
CA THR A 380 4.84 -65.51 -63.03
C THR A 380 5.38 -64.08 -63.04
N GLY A 381 5.84 -63.57 -64.19
CA GLY A 381 6.17 -62.16 -64.38
C GLY A 381 4.98 -61.22 -64.15
N GLN A 382 3.80 -61.56 -64.66
CA GLN A 382 2.55 -60.81 -64.42
C GLN A 382 2.18 -60.80 -62.94
N ARG A 383 2.11 -61.98 -62.28
CA ARG A 383 1.82 -62.11 -60.85
C ARG A 383 2.81 -61.33 -59.97
N LEU A 384 4.09 -61.30 -60.31
CA LEU A 384 5.10 -60.50 -59.62
C LEU A 384 4.89 -58.98 -59.82
N SER A 385 4.41 -58.55 -60.99
CA SER A 385 4.05 -57.16 -61.27
C SER A 385 2.80 -56.72 -60.49
N GLU A 386 1.79 -57.58 -60.41
CA GLU A 386 0.56 -57.38 -59.62
C GLU A 386 0.87 -57.28 -58.11
N LEU A 387 1.63 -58.24 -57.57
CA LEU A 387 2.07 -58.24 -56.17
C LEU A 387 2.94 -57.01 -55.84
N ARG A 388 3.79 -56.57 -56.77
CA ARG A 388 4.55 -55.33 -56.62
C ARG A 388 3.64 -54.11 -56.56
N GLY A 389 2.66 -54.00 -57.46
CA GLY A 389 1.66 -52.94 -57.44
C GLY A 389 0.88 -52.88 -56.13
N CYS A 390 0.46 -54.04 -55.60
CA CYS A 390 -0.18 -54.14 -54.29
C CYS A 390 0.75 -53.67 -53.15
N ALA A 391 2.04 -54.04 -53.20
CA ALA A 391 3.03 -53.64 -52.20
C ALA A 391 3.50 -52.18 -52.32
N ASP A 392 3.37 -51.55 -53.50
CA ASP A 392 3.53 -50.11 -53.69
C ASP A 392 2.30 -49.36 -53.15
N GLN A 393 1.08 -49.81 -53.45
CA GLN A 393 -0.17 -49.24 -52.91
C GLN A 393 -0.22 -49.31 -51.38
N GLN A 394 0.06 -50.47 -50.78
CA GLN A 394 0.10 -50.63 -49.31
C GLN A 394 1.13 -49.70 -48.63
N ARG A 395 2.23 -49.35 -49.31
CA ARG A 395 3.19 -48.36 -48.81
C ARG A 395 2.64 -46.94 -48.89
N GLN A 396 1.89 -46.60 -49.94
CA GLN A 396 1.20 -45.31 -50.01
C GLN A 396 0.11 -45.20 -48.94
N ASP A 397 -0.75 -46.22 -48.80
CA ASP A 397 -1.80 -46.26 -47.78
C ASP A 397 -1.23 -46.12 -46.35
N ALA A 398 -0.09 -46.76 -46.07
CA ALA A 398 0.61 -46.63 -44.80
C ALA A 398 1.19 -45.21 -44.59
N ALA A 399 1.77 -44.59 -45.61
CA ALA A 399 2.27 -43.21 -45.54
C ALA A 399 1.13 -42.20 -45.30
N ASP A 400 0.00 -42.37 -46.00
CA ASP A 400 -1.21 -41.58 -45.82
C ASP A 400 -1.79 -41.72 -44.41
N LEU A 401 -1.77 -42.92 -43.83
CA LEU A 401 -2.22 -43.17 -42.45
C LEU A 401 -1.27 -42.57 -41.41
N ILE A 402 0.05 -42.61 -41.64
CA ILE A 402 1.05 -41.93 -40.79
C ILE A 402 0.83 -40.41 -40.83
N ALA A 403 0.65 -39.83 -42.02
CA ALA A 403 0.38 -38.40 -42.17
C ALA A 403 -0.91 -37.96 -41.46
N LYS A 404 -2.00 -38.73 -41.59
CA LYS A 404 -3.26 -38.51 -40.85
C LYS A 404 -3.09 -38.64 -39.34
N THR A 405 -2.25 -39.57 -38.87
CA THR A 405 -1.97 -39.76 -37.44
C THR A 405 -1.22 -38.54 -36.87
N ALA A 406 -0.18 -38.05 -37.56
CA ALA A 406 0.55 -36.85 -37.15
C ALA A 406 -0.36 -35.59 -37.12
N GLN A 407 -1.28 -35.44 -38.08
CA GLN A 407 -2.28 -34.36 -38.06
C GLN A 407 -3.24 -34.47 -36.87
N LEU A 408 -3.69 -35.68 -36.52
CA LEU A 408 -4.53 -35.91 -35.34
C LEU A 408 -3.78 -35.67 -34.01
N GLU A 409 -2.48 -35.95 -33.96
CA GLU A 409 -1.64 -35.62 -32.80
C GLU A 409 -1.40 -34.11 -32.66
N GLN A 410 -1.17 -33.40 -33.76
CA GLN A 410 -1.10 -31.94 -33.79
C GLN A 410 -2.41 -31.29 -33.31
N LEU A 411 -3.57 -31.79 -33.78
CA LEU A 411 -4.88 -31.30 -33.35
C LEU A 411 -5.16 -31.61 -31.87
N LYS A 412 -4.76 -32.78 -31.35
CA LYS A 412 -4.84 -33.08 -29.91
C LYS A 412 -4.00 -32.11 -29.08
N LEU A 413 -2.78 -31.80 -29.52
CA LEU A 413 -1.90 -30.85 -28.83
C LEU A 413 -2.48 -29.43 -28.86
N GLN A 414 -3.10 -29.01 -29.96
CA GLN A 414 -3.82 -27.74 -30.04
C GLN A 414 -5.00 -27.70 -29.06
N ILE A 415 -5.85 -28.72 -29.05
CA ILE A 415 -7.00 -28.83 -28.13
C ILE A 415 -6.54 -28.82 -26.67
N GLN A 416 -5.42 -29.47 -26.34
CA GLN A 416 -4.83 -29.43 -25.00
C GLN A 416 -4.38 -28.00 -24.64
N ASN A 417 -3.64 -27.31 -25.52
CA ASN A 417 -3.21 -25.93 -25.28
C ASN A 417 -4.40 -24.97 -25.10
N GLU A 418 -5.47 -25.14 -25.90
CA GLU A 418 -6.71 -24.36 -25.77
C GLU A 418 -7.45 -24.67 -24.46
N GLN A 419 -7.48 -25.92 -24.03
CA GLN A 419 -8.06 -26.34 -22.74
C GLN A 419 -7.27 -25.81 -21.53
N GLU A 420 -5.94 -25.78 -21.61
CA GLU A 420 -5.07 -25.20 -20.57
C GLU A 420 -5.23 -23.67 -20.48
N GLN A 421 -5.31 -22.97 -21.63
CA GLN A 421 -5.63 -21.54 -21.67
C GLN A 421 -7.03 -21.24 -21.12
N LEU A 422 -8.02 -22.09 -21.41
CA LEU A 422 -9.37 -21.98 -20.90
C LEU A 422 -9.44 -22.23 -19.38
N SER A 423 -8.61 -23.13 -18.82
CA SER A 423 -8.46 -23.28 -17.36
C SER A 423 -7.91 -21.99 -16.74
N ALA A 424 -6.78 -21.49 -17.24
CA ALA A 424 -6.15 -20.28 -16.73
C ALA A 424 -7.06 -19.04 -16.84
N CYS A 425 -7.89 -18.96 -17.88
CA CYS A 425 -8.90 -17.90 -18.03
C CYS A 425 -10.05 -18.06 -17.01
N ASN A 426 -10.54 -19.28 -16.79
CA ASN A 426 -11.54 -19.55 -15.75
C ASN A 426 -11.02 -19.25 -14.34
N GLU A 427 -9.76 -19.60 -14.04
CA GLU A 427 -9.11 -19.28 -12.76
C GLU A 427 -9.06 -17.76 -12.54
N GLN A 428 -8.60 -16.99 -13.54
CA GLN A 428 -8.64 -15.52 -13.48
C GLN A 428 -10.07 -14.98 -13.30
N MET A 429 -11.05 -15.55 -13.99
CA MET A 429 -12.46 -15.19 -13.84
C MET A 429 -13.03 -15.51 -12.44
N THR A 430 -12.58 -16.59 -11.80
CA THR A 430 -12.94 -16.89 -10.39
C THR A 430 -12.30 -15.91 -9.41
N LEU A 431 -11.02 -15.55 -9.60
CA LEU A 431 -10.33 -14.56 -8.77
C LEU A 431 -10.95 -13.16 -8.90
N LEU A 432 -11.37 -12.76 -10.12
CA LEU A 432 -12.09 -11.50 -10.33
C LEU A 432 -13.48 -11.51 -9.69
N LYS A 433 -14.22 -12.63 -9.76
CA LYS A 433 -15.50 -12.79 -9.06
C LYS A 433 -15.35 -12.71 -7.54
N GLN A 434 -14.33 -13.38 -6.98
CA GLN A 434 -14.04 -13.31 -5.55
C GLN A 434 -13.72 -11.87 -5.13
N ARG A 435 -12.81 -11.20 -5.86
CA ARG A 435 -12.44 -9.79 -5.57
C ARG A 435 -13.64 -8.84 -5.67
N ASN A 436 -14.55 -9.06 -6.61
CA ASN A 436 -15.78 -8.27 -6.70
C ASN A 436 -16.70 -8.53 -5.49
N ALA A 437 -16.88 -9.78 -5.06
CA ALA A 437 -17.68 -10.09 -3.86
C ALA A 437 -17.05 -9.52 -2.58
N GLU A 438 -15.72 -9.50 -2.46
CA GLU A 438 -14.99 -8.84 -1.38
C GLU A 438 -15.25 -7.32 -1.40
N LEU A 439 -15.16 -6.67 -2.56
CA LEU A 439 -15.46 -5.24 -2.72
C LEU A 439 -16.94 -4.88 -2.49
N GLU A 440 -17.87 -5.74 -2.89
CA GLU A 440 -19.30 -5.59 -2.62
C GLU A 440 -19.58 -5.68 -1.11
N SER A 441 -18.91 -6.61 -0.40
CA SER A 441 -18.98 -6.70 1.07
C SER A 441 -18.37 -5.47 1.75
N ASP A 442 -17.22 -4.98 1.30
CA ASP A 442 -16.60 -3.76 1.85
C ASP A 442 -17.47 -2.52 1.60
N MET A 443 -18.13 -2.42 0.45
CA MET A 443 -19.11 -1.36 0.15
C MET A 443 -20.32 -1.40 1.10
N GLU A 444 -20.85 -2.58 1.40
CA GLU A 444 -21.99 -2.71 2.31
C GLU A 444 -21.58 -2.37 3.76
N LEU A 445 -20.41 -2.84 4.22
CA LEU A 445 -19.83 -2.44 5.51
C LEU A 445 -19.55 -0.93 5.62
N CYS A 446 -19.30 -0.25 4.50
CA CYS A 446 -19.21 1.21 4.47
C CYS A 446 -20.58 1.89 4.60
N ARG A 447 -21.63 1.35 3.95
CA ARG A 447 -23.02 1.84 4.08
C ARG A 447 -23.56 1.63 5.49
N GLU A 448 -23.28 0.49 6.13
CA GLU A 448 -23.67 0.24 7.52
C GLU A 448 -23.07 1.29 8.46
N ARG A 449 -21.76 1.56 8.34
CA ARG A 449 -21.08 2.61 9.11
C ARG A 449 -21.60 4.01 8.80
N GLU A 450 -21.91 4.31 7.54
CA GLU A 450 -22.54 5.58 7.16
C GLU A 450 -23.91 5.74 7.83
N ALA A 451 -24.74 4.69 7.84
CA ALA A 451 -26.02 4.67 8.52
C ALA A 451 -25.88 4.81 10.04
N GLU A 452 -24.88 4.17 10.67
CA GLU A 452 -24.56 4.36 12.09
C GLU A 452 -24.16 5.81 12.41
N LEU A 453 -23.30 6.42 11.59
CA LEU A 453 -22.87 7.82 11.75
C LEU A 453 -24.03 8.80 11.53
N LEU A 454 -24.90 8.54 10.55
CA LEU A 454 -26.11 9.34 10.31
C LEU A 454 -27.11 9.20 11.48
N LEU A 455 -27.31 7.99 12.00
CA LEU A 455 -28.15 7.75 13.17
C LEU A 455 -27.60 8.43 14.43
N PHE A 456 -26.28 8.38 14.66
CA PHE A 456 -25.63 9.11 15.76
C PHE A 456 -25.80 10.63 15.60
N THR A 457 -25.63 11.14 14.38
CA THR A 457 -25.82 12.57 14.06
C THR A 457 -27.26 13.01 14.27
N GLN A 458 -28.24 12.17 13.89
CA GLN A 458 -29.65 12.40 14.17
C GLN A 458 -29.90 12.43 15.68
N GLN A 459 -29.43 11.44 16.44
CA GLN A 459 -29.62 11.40 17.91
C GLN A 459 -28.97 12.59 18.63
N LEU A 460 -27.83 13.07 18.14
CA LEU A 460 -27.17 14.27 18.67
C LEU A 460 -27.96 15.54 18.32
N THR A 461 -28.52 15.62 17.11
CA THR A 461 -29.37 16.74 16.68
C THR A 461 -30.68 16.76 17.47
N ASP A 462 -31.36 15.62 17.62
CA ASP A 462 -32.57 15.48 18.43
C ASP A 462 -32.34 15.89 19.90
N LYS A 463 -31.19 15.52 20.48
CA LYS A 463 -30.81 15.95 21.83
C LYS A 463 -30.55 17.45 21.90
N ASN A 464 -29.81 18.03 20.95
CA ASN A 464 -29.57 19.47 20.92
C ASN A 464 -30.88 20.26 20.77
N VAL A 465 -31.80 19.84 19.89
CA VAL A 465 -33.11 20.48 19.70
C VAL A 465 -33.97 20.39 20.96
N ARG A 466 -33.96 19.25 21.67
CA ARG A 466 -34.66 19.11 22.98
C ARG A 466 -34.05 20.02 24.04
N LEU A 467 -32.74 19.94 24.26
CA LEU A 467 -32.04 20.78 25.25
C LEU A 467 -32.21 22.28 24.96
N GLN A 468 -32.23 22.67 23.68
CA GLN A 468 -32.44 24.06 23.29
C GLN A 468 -33.90 24.50 23.49
N SER A 469 -34.88 23.60 23.25
CA SER A 469 -36.29 23.85 23.59
C SER A 469 -36.53 23.91 25.11
N GLU A 470 -35.87 23.06 25.89
CA GLU A 470 -35.90 23.05 27.35
C GLU A 470 -35.23 24.30 27.93
N PHE A 471 -34.11 24.74 27.35
CA PHE A 471 -33.44 25.99 27.66
C PHE A 471 -34.37 27.19 27.41
N THR A 472 -35.00 27.31 26.23
CA THR A 472 -35.94 28.41 25.95
C THR A 472 -37.19 28.35 26.84
N ALA A 473 -37.67 27.17 27.22
CA ALA A 473 -38.78 27.01 28.17
C ALA A 473 -38.38 27.47 29.59
N MET A 474 -37.16 27.17 30.03
CA MET A 474 -36.63 27.65 31.31
C MET A 474 -36.33 29.14 31.27
N GLU A 475 -35.77 29.67 30.17
CA GLU A 475 -35.49 31.09 29.98
C GLU A 475 -36.78 31.92 30.03
N THR A 476 -37.82 31.53 29.29
CA THR A 476 -39.12 32.20 29.32
C THR A 476 -39.77 32.14 30.71
N LYS A 477 -39.62 31.04 31.44
CA LYS A 477 -40.07 30.92 32.85
C LYS A 477 -39.27 31.83 33.79
N VAL A 478 -37.95 31.95 33.60
CA VAL A 478 -37.10 32.90 34.36
C VAL A 478 -37.48 34.34 34.04
N GLN A 479 -37.74 34.68 32.78
CA GLN A 479 -38.24 36.00 32.37
C GLN A 479 -39.61 36.31 33.02
N GLN A 480 -40.55 35.37 33.02
CA GLN A 480 -41.84 35.51 33.70
C GLN A 480 -41.67 35.74 35.20
N LEU A 481 -40.92 34.88 35.90
CA LEU A 481 -40.67 35.02 37.34
C LEU A 481 -39.93 36.32 37.68
N THR A 482 -39.06 36.80 36.79
CA THR A 482 -38.40 38.12 36.94
C THR A 482 -39.42 39.25 36.82
N CYS A 483 -40.32 39.20 35.83
CA CYS A 483 -41.42 40.18 35.71
C CYS A 483 -42.31 40.16 36.96
N GLU A 484 -42.76 39.00 37.42
CA GLU A 484 -43.55 38.83 38.65
C GLU A 484 -42.80 39.39 39.88
N GLN A 485 -41.51 39.09 40.03
CA GLN A 485 -40.69 39.65 41.11
C GLN A 485 -40.57 41.18 41.04
N THR A 486 -40.47 41.79 39.85
CA THR A 486 -40.46 43.26 39.72
C THR A 486 -41.82 43.89 40.04
N LEU A 487 -42.93 43.22 39.72
CA LEU A 487 -44.28 43.66 40.09
C LEU A 487 -44.49 43.57 41.61
N LEU A 488 -44.09 42.46 42.23
CA LEU A 488 -44.15 42.29 43.68
C LEU A 488 -43.25 43.31 44.40
N LYS A 489 -41.99 43.49 43.98
CA LYS A 489 -41.09 44.52 44.54
C LYS A 489 -41.65 45.94 44.42
N ARG A 490 -42.39 46.25 43.35
CA ARG A 490 -43.10 47.54 43.23
C ARG A 490 -44.28 47.62 44.20
N ALA A 491 -45.10 46.58 44.27
CA ALA A 491 -46.25 46.52 45.17
C ALA A 491 -45.83 46.62 46.65
N THR A 492 -44.72 45.99 47.06
CA THR A 492 -44.15 46.15 48.39
C THR A 492 -43.77 47.60 48.66
N LYS A 493 -43.02 48.26 47.76
CA LYS A 493 -42.68 49.69 47.90
C LYS A 493 -43.90 50.61 47.93
N GLU A 494 -44.93 50.28 47.17
CA GLU A 494 -46.22 50.98 47.20
C GLU A 494 -47.01 50.73 48.50
N GLN A 495 -46.71 49.71 49.30
CA GLN A 495 -47.31 49.49 50.62
C GLN A 495 -46.42 50.06 51.74
N GLU A 496 -45.09 49.96 51.62
CA GLU A 496 -44.12 50.64 52.49
C GLU A 496 -44.41 52.15 52.53
N THR A 497 -44.46 52.81 51.38
CA THR A 497 -44.77 54.25 51.29
C THR A 497 -46.17 54.60 51.81
N LYS A 498 -47.18 53.73 51.64
CA LYS A 498 -48.50 53.92 52.26
C LYS A 498 -48.45 53.78 53.78
N ALA A 499 -47.66 52.83 54.30
CA ALA A 499 -47.46 52.64 55.73
C ALA A 499 -46.69 53.82 56.35
N GLU A 500 -45.67 54.35 55.68
CA GLU A 500 -44.96 55.58 56.07
C GLU A 500 -45.91 56.78 56.13
N ILE A 501 -46.73 56.99 55.08
CA ILE A 501 -47.71 58.08 55.04
C ILE A 501 -48.75 57.94 56.17
N LEU A 502 -49.27 56.73 56.41
CA LEU A 502 -50.22 56.48 57.50
C LEU A 502 -49.57 56.64 58.87
N ALA A 503 -48.31 56.22 59.05
CA ALA A 503 -47.55 56.43 60.28
C ALA A 503 -47.31 57.92 60.53
N ALA A 504 -46.96 58.70 59.50
CA ALA A 504 -46.79 60.15 59.59
C ALA A 504 -48.11 60.89 59.92
N GLN A 505 -49.23 60.48 59.30
CA GLN A 505 -50.55 61.01 59.65
C GLN A 505 -50.95 60.66 61.09
N LEU A 506 -50.58 59.46 61.56
CA LEU A 506 -50.87 59.00 62.93
C LEU A 506 -49.99 59.73 63.96
N THR A 507 -48.71 60.02 63.66
CA THR A 507 -47.87 60.85 64.52
C THR A 507 -48.33 62.31 64.53
N GLU A 508 -48.69 62.90 63.39
CA GLU A 508 -49.26 64.26 63.30
C GLU A 508 -50.60 64.36 64.07
N ALA A 509 -51.46 63.35 63.97
CA ALA A 509 -52.68 63.28 64.77
C ALA A 509 -52.38 63.14 66.28
N ARG A 510 -51.34 62.39 66.66
CA ARG A 510 -50.88 62.28 68.06
C ARG A 510 -50.31 63.61 68.57
N THR A 511 -49.48 64.32 67.81
CA THR A 511 -48.93 65.62 68.26
C THR A 511 -50.04 66.64 68.43
N LYS A 512 -50.97 66.76 67.46
CA LYS A 512 -52.15 67.63 67.59
C LYS A 512 -53.01 67.28 68.81
N ARG A 513 -53.24 66.00 69.12
CA ARG A 513 -53.95 65.60 70.35
C ARG A 513 -53.15 65.90 71.63
N ILE A 514 -51.83 65.80 71.60
CA ILE A 514 -50.97 66.20 72.74
C ILE A 514 -50.99 67.73 72.92
N GLU A 515 -50.96 68.50 71.84
CA GLU A 515 -51.10 69.96 71.84
C GLU A 515 -52.47 70.40 72.37
N GLU A 516 -53.56 69.80 71.89
CA GLU A 516 -54.92 70.01 72.43
C GLU A 516 -55.01 69.67 73.92
N VAL A 517 -54.47 68.53 74.36
CA VAL A 517 -54.48 68.12 75.78
C VAL A 517 -53.63 69.06 76.63
N ASN A 518 -52.48 69.53 76.13
CA ASN A 518 -51.64 70.50 76.83
C ASN A 518 -52.33 71.86 76.96
N GLU A 519 -52.97 72.35 75.89
CA GLU A 519 -53.70 73.62 75.91
C GLU A 519 -54.94 73.52 76.80
N LEU A 520 -55.68 72.40 76.77
CA LEU A 520 -56.78 72.13 77.71
C LEU A 520 -56.31 72.02 79.16
N SER A 521 -55.17 71.38 79.41
CA SER A 521 -54.54 71.27 80.74
C SER A 521 -54.12 72.63 81.28
N LYS A 522 -53.51 73.47 80.42
CA LYS A 522 -53.18 74.87 80.72
C LYS A 522 -54.42 75.71 81.03
N ASN A 523 -55.45 75.63 80.18
CA ASN A 523 -56.73 76.32 80.43
C ASN A 523 -57.38 75.84 81.74
N LEU A 524 -57.35 74.53 82.03
CA LEU A 524 -57.83 73.98 83.30
C LEU A 524 -57.03 74.51 84.49
N ALA A 525 -55.70 74.54 84.41
CA ALA A 525 -54.84 75.09 85.46
C ALA A 525 -55.06 76.59 85.69
N GLU A 526 -55.31 77.37 84.63
CA GLU A 526 -55.69 78.79 84.72
C GLU A 526 -57.07 78.97 85.36
N LYS A 527 -58.04 78.10 85.05
CA LYS A 527 -59.36 78.09 85.71
C LYS A 527 -59.28 77.63 87.17
N CYS A 528 -58.46 76.63 87.50
CA CYS A 528 -58.21 76.22 88.89
C CYS A 528 -57.61 77.37 89.70
N LYS A 529 -56.56 78.03 89.20
CA LYS A 529 -55.98 79.23 89.83
C LYS A 529 -57.01 80.35 90.02
N LEU A 530 -57.88 80.58 89.04
CA LEU A 530 -58.96 81.57 89.17
C LEU A 530 -60.01 81.16 90.23
N CYS A 531 -60.35 79.86 90.32
CA CYS A 531 -61.23 79.33 91.35
C CYS A 531 -60.57 79.36 92.74
N GLU A 532 -59.27 79.12 92.84
CA GLU A 532 -58.47 79.27 94.07
C GLU A 532 -58.46 80.72 94.53
N LEU A 533 -58.17 81.67 93.63
CA LEU A 533 -58.22 83.11 93.92
C LEU A 533 -59.62 83.58 94.34
N LEU A 534 -60.68 83.12 93.67
CA LEU A 534 -62.06 83.43 94.07
C LEU A 534 -62.46 82.75 95.38
N THR A 535 -61.90 81.58 95.69
CA THR A 535 -62.11 80.89 96.97
C THR A 535 -61.37 81.60 98.11
N GLN A 536 -60.17 82.13 97.83
CA GLN A 536 -59.39 82.96 98.73
C GLN A 536 -60.11 84.29 98.99
N GLU A 537 -60.55 85.01 97.95
CA GLU A 537 -61.37 86.23 98.09
C GLU A 537 -62.66 85.96 98.88
N VAL A 538 -63.33 84.82 98.67
CA VAL A 538 -64.51 84.43 99.48
C VAL A 538 -64.13 84.04 100.91
N ALA A 539 -62.94 83.50 101.16
CA ALA A 539 -62.43 83.22 102.50
C ALA A 539 -62.04 84.51 103.23
N ASP A 540 -61.45 85.47 102.52
CA ASP A 540 -61.06 86.78 103.03
C ASP A 540 -62.30 87.65 103.27
N GLN A 541 -63.28 87.70 102.36
CA GLN A 541 -64.57 88.36 102.62
C GLN A 541 -65.37 87.67 103.73
N LYS A 542 -65.22 86.35 103.96
CA LYS A 542 -65.75 85.68 105.17
C LYS A 542 -64.94 86.05 106.42
N GLY A 543 -63.64 86.24 106.29
CA GLY A 543 -62.72 86.75 107.31
C GLY A 543 -63.13 88.15 107.73
N GLU A 544 -63.26 89.08 106.78
CA GLU A 544 -63.79 90.43 106.93
C GLU A 544 -65.21 90.41 107.50
N ASN A 545 -66.13 89.59 106.99
CA ASN A 545 -67.46 89.46 107.61
C ASN A 545 -67.37 88.93 109.05
N SER A 546 -66.41 88.07 109.39
CA SER A 546 -66.16 87.65 110.77
C SER A 546 -65.55 88.78 111.62
N VAL A 547 -64.73 89.65 111.03
CA VAL A 547 -64.12 90.81 111.69
C VAL A 547 -65.13 91.94 111.87
N ILE A 548 -65.95 92.23 110.86
CA ILE A 548 -67.08 93.17 110.89
C ILE A 548 -68.15 92.65 111.84
N LYS A 549 -68.49 91.35 111.82
CA LYS A 549 -69.40 90.76 112.83
C LYS A 549 -68.80 90.84 114.23
N ARG A 550 -67.52 90.51 114.42
CA ARG A 550 -66.82 90.74 115.70
C ARG A 550 -66.81 92.21 116.08
N LYS A 551 -66.64 93.16 115.15
CA LYS A 551 -66.55 94.61 115.40
C LYS A 551 -67.91 95.25 115.65
N LEU A 552 -68.98 94.74 115.05
CA LEU A 552 -70.37 95.07 115.38
C LEU A 552 -70.80 94.42 116.70
N GLU A 553 -70.36 93.20 116.99
CA GLU A 553 -70.59 92.54 118.28
C GLU A 553 -69.77 93.18 119.40
N PHE A 554 -68.54 93.63 119.11
CA PHE A 554 -67.70 94.42 120.00
C PHE A 554 -68.32 95.80 120.18
N SER A 555 -68.76 96.48 119.12
CA SER A 555 -69.50 97.74 119.20
C SER A 555 -70.82 97.58 119.97
N LEU A 556 -71.52 96.45 119.88
CA LEU A 556 -72.67 96.12 120.73
C LEU A 556 -72.26 95.89 122.20
N LYS A 557 -71.12 95.24 122.45
CA LYS A 557 -70.52 95.09 123.79
C LYS A 557 -69.93 96.41 124.34
N GLU A 558 -69.60 97.34 123.47
CA GLU A 558 -68.98 98.64 123.75
C GLU A 558 -70.07 99.68 124.04
N VAL A 559 -71.11 99.76 123.21
CA VAL A 559 -72.37 100.45 123.53
C VAL A 559 -73.00 99.87 124.81
N ASN A 560 -72.96 98.56 125.04
CA ASN A 560 -73.37 98.00 126.35
C ASN A 560 -72.38 98.35 127.49
N LYS A 561 -71.07 98.45 127.25
CA LYS A 561 -70.09 98.89 128.27
C LYS A 561 -70.24 100.37 128.60
N GLU A 562 -70.58 101.23 127.65
CA GLU A 562 -70.90 102.64 127.89
C GLU A 562 -72.24 102.76 128.61
N LEU A 563 -73.29 102.11 128.11
CA LEU A 563 -74.64 102.09 128.70
C LEU A 563 -74.68 101.46 130.11
N GLN A 564 -73.80 100.50 130.41
CA GLN A 564 -73.83 99.73 131.65
C GLN A 564 -72.60 99.92 132.56
N GLN A 565 -71.52 100.55 132.09
CA GLN A 565 -70.33 100.90 132.89
C GLN A 565 -69.76 102.33 132.72
N CYS A 566 -70.55 103.27 132.18
CA CYS A 566 -70.73 104.59 132.82
C CYS A 566 -71.41 104.45 134.21
N ARG A 567 -70.82 103.57 135.03
CA ARG A 567 -71.37 102.90 136.22
C ARG A 567 -70.29 102.25 137.08
N LYS A 568 -69.05 102.08 136.57
CA LYS A 568 -67.76 101.92 137.30
C LYS A 568 -66.57 101.80 136.33
N LYS A 569 -65.41 102.33 136.75
CA LYS A 569 -64.12 102.47 136.02
C LYS A 569 -63.51 101.13 135.53
N LEU A 570 -62.57 101.21 134.55
CA LEU A 570 -61.16 100.68 134.58
C LEU A 570 -60.67 99.81 133.35
N GLU A 571 -59.43 100.07 132.86
CA GLU A 571 -58.44 99.23 132.07
C GLU A 571 -58.80 98.49 130.72
N GLN A 572 -57.89 97.95 129.84
CA GLN A 572 -56.62 98.38 129.13
C GLN A 572 -56.04 97.26 128.14
N TYR A 573 -55.62 97.56 126.88
CA TYR A 573 -54.45 97.06 126.00
C TYR A 573 -54.20 95.64 125.27
N GLU A 574 -53.60 95.66 124.01
CA GLU A 574 -52.57 94.81 123.19
C GLU A 574 -52.69 93.30 122.64
N THR A 575 -51.92 92.55 121.72
CA THR A 575 -50.72 92.58 120.71
C THR A 575 -50.69 91.38 119.61
N ALA A 576 -49.74 91.24 118.59
CA ALA A 576 -49.58 90.07 117.56
C ALA A 576 -48.23 89.91 116.65
N SER A 577 -47.96 88.80 115.85
CA SER A 577 -46.77 88.46 114.89
C SER A 577 -46.85 87.06 114.09
N THR A 578 -46.05 86.41 113.13
CA THR A 578 -44.90 86.59 112.08
C THR A 578 -44.64 85.30 111.09
N SER A 579 -43.56 85.17 110.22
CA SER A 579 -43.28 84.11 109.11
C SER A 579 -41.74 83.80 108.73
N SER A 580 -41.09 83.07 107.72
CA SER A 580 -41.31 82.14 106.50
C SER A 580 -39.99 81.64 105.68
N ASN A 581 -40.00 80.56 104.80
CA ASN A 581 -39.07 80.10 103.62
C ASN A 581 -37.72 79.24 103.81
N SER A 582 -36.87 78.58 102.91
CA SER A 582 -36.71 77.93 101.50
C SER A 582 -35.21 77.36 101.27
N SER A 583 -34.51 76.66 100.28
CA SER A 583 -34.50 75.75 99.02
C SER A 583 -32.98 75.47 98.54
N SER A 584 -32.33 74.72 97.55
CA SER A 584 -32.37 73.59 96.48
C SER A 584 -30.96 73.51 95.65
N THR A 585 -30.33 72.61 94.79
CA THR A 585 -30.28 71.18 94.19
C THR A 585 -29.08 70.89 93.14
N SER A 586 -28.73 69.64 92.61
CA SER A 586 -27.85 69.15 91.40
C SER A 586 -26.39 68.51 91.59
N LEU A 587 -25.50 67.84 90.73
CA LEU A 587 -25.29 66.90 89.49
C LEU A 587 -23.70 66.61 89.29
N ASN A 588 -22.89 65.85 88.43
CA ASN A 588 -22.69 64.66 87.44
C ASN A 588 -21.12 64.52 87.03
N ALA A 589 -20.35 63.67 86.23
CA ALA A 589 -20.15 62.34 85.45
C ALA A 589 -18.60 62.21 84.96
N ILE A 590 -17.83 61.34 84.17
CA ILE A 590 -17.68 60.02 83.36
C ILE A 590 -16.11 59.76 82.97
N ASP A 591 -15.36 58.86 82.19
CA ASP A 591 -15.37 57.64 81.24
C ASP A 591 -13.93 56.96 80.83
N GLN A 592 -13.84 55.71 80.22
CA GLN A 592 -12.82 54.93 79.30
C GLN A 592 -11.23 54.73 79.49
N SER A 593 -10.35 53.90 78.80
CA SER A 593 -10.27 52.55 78.01
C SER A 593 -8.84 52.01 77.44
N SER A 594 -8.69 50.73 76.94
CA SER A 594 -7.62 50.02 76.04
C SER A 594 -6.23 49.37 76.51
N GLY A 595 -5.64 48.29 75.85
CA GLY A 595 -4.17 47.84 75.93
C GLY A 595 -3.65 46.32 75.81
N SER A 596 -2.35 46.07 75.44
CA SER A 596 -1.62 44.79 75.00
C SER A 596 -0.54 44.19 76.02
N PRO A 597 0.33 43.06 75.92
CA PRO A 597 0.92 42.17 74.82
C PRO A 597 1.21 40.60 75.10
N THR A 598 2.34 39.95 74.63
CA THR A 598 2.64 38.46 74.34
C THR A 598 3.85 37.78 75.14
N PRO A 599 4.71 36.72 74.76
CA PRO A 599 4.67 35.57 73.77
C PRO A 599 5.04 33.98 73.93
N PRO A 600 6.06 33.33 74.60
CA PRO A 600 7.01 32.36 73.88
C PRO A 600 7.61 30.98 74.46
N VAL A 601 7.87 29.91 73.60
CA VAL A 601 8.87 28.71 73.57
C VAL A 601 9.01 27.59 74.71
N PRO A 602 9.89 26.49 74.73
CA PRO A 602 10.66 25.57 73.78
C PRO A 602 10.90 23.99 74.12
N ALA A 603 11.61 23.20 73.25
CA ALA A 603 12.50 21.95 73.45
C ALA A 603 11.91 20.47 73.68
N ASP A 604 12.57 19.25 73.71
CA ASP A 604 13.97 18.66 73.58
C ASP A 604 14.09 17.05 73.38
N GLN A 605 15.28 16.47 72.98
CA GLN A 605 15.93 15.08 73.10
C GLN A 605 15.60 13.72 72.34
N VAL A 606 16.62 12.81 72.16
CA VAL A 606 16.62 11.42 71.50
C VAL A 606 17.75 10.42 72.03
N LYS A 607 17.68 9.05 71.88
CA LYS A 607 18.74 7.97 72.18
C LYS A 607 18.57 6.58 71.42
N VAL A 608 19.62 5.68 71.26
CA VAL A 608 19.61 4.32 70.55
C VAL A 608 20.77 3.30 70.96
N ILE A 609 20.67 1.94 70.76
CA ILE A 609 21.73 0.84 70.83
C ILE A 609 21.50 -0.32 69.76
N GLN A 610 22.55 -1.07 69.34
CA GLN A 610 22.57 -2.30 68.46
C GLN A 610 23.57 -3.40 69.01
N PRO A 611 24.05 -4.55 68.37
CA PRO A 611 24.37 -4.88 66.95
C PRO A 611 24.25 -6.40 66.50
N GLU A 612 25.05 -6.85 65.49
CA GLU A 612 25.58 -8.20 65.12
C GLU A 612 24.95 -9.12 64.02
N THR A 613 25.66 -10.20 63.60
CA THR A 613 25.74 -10.67 62.17
C THR A 613 25.67 -12.19 61.89
N THR A 614 25.23 -12.56 60.66
CA THR A 614 25.55 -13.85 59.98
C THR A 614 25.60 -13.65 58.44
N VAL A 615 26.20 -14.61 57.70
CA VAL A 615 26.49 -14.49 56.25
C VAL A 615 25.23 -14.41 55.38
N ASP A 616 25.14 -13.36 54.56
CA ASP A 616 23.92 -13.02 53.82
C ASP A 616 23.86 -13.61 52.40
N LYS A 617 22.77 -14.35 52.13
CA LYS A 617 22.41 -14.90 50.81
C LYS A 617 22.12 -13.80 49.78
N GLN A 618 21.72 -12.61 50.22
CA GLN A 618 21.47 -11.45 49.36
C GLN A 618 22.70 -11.11 48.51
N THR A 619 23.91 -11.14 49.09
CA THR A 619 25.16 -10.83 48.35
C THR A 619 25.44 -11.82 47.20
N LEU A 620 25.01 -13.08 47.33
CA LEU A 620 25.11 -14.07 46.26
C LEU A 620 24.04 -13.84 45.18
N ILE A 621 22.81 -13.46 45.59
CA ILE A 621 21.71 -13.09 44.69
C ILE A 621 22.09 -11.83 43.90
N GLU A 622 22.67 -10.81 44.54
CA GLU A 622 23.19 -9.61 43.90
C GLU A 622 24.27 -9.92 42.87
N HIS A 623 25.17 -10.86 43.15
CA HIS A 623 26.19 -11.29 42.18
C HIS A 623 25.56 -12.01 40.98
N ILE A 624 24.56 -12.86 41.21
CA ILE A 624 23.79 -13.53 40.13
C ILE A 624 23.05 -12.49 39.28
N VAL A 625 22.32 -11.54 39.89
CA VAL A 625 21.62 -10.44 39.21
C VAL A 625 22.60 -9.55 38.44
N LYS A 626 23.78 -9.27 38.99
CA LYS A 626 24.84 -8.51 38.31
C LYS A 626 25.39 -9.25 37.09
N LEU A 627 25.60 -10.56 37.18
CA LEU A 627 25.99 -11.39 36.04
C LEU A 627 24.88 -11.49 34.99
N GLN A 628 23.61 -11.61 35.41
CA GLN A 628 22.45 -11.59 34.51
C GLN A 628 22.32 -10.26 33.76
N ARG A 629 22.46 -9.10 34.44
CA ARG A 629 22.49 -7.77 33.78
C ARG A 629 23.66 -7.63 32.80
N ILE A 630 24.83 -8.17 33.12
CA ILE A 630 26.00 -8.18 32.21
C ILE A 630 25.76 -9.13 31.02
N SER A 631 24.99 -10.21 31.20
CA SER A 631 24.61 -11.12 30.13
C SER A 631 23.54 -10.53 29.21
N ALA A 632 22.52 -9.84 29.77
CA ALA A 632 21.49 -9.14 29.01
C ALA A 632 22.11 -8.06 28.11
N ARG A 633 22.94 -7.17 28.67
CA ARG A 633 23.70 -6.16 27.92
C ARG A 633 24.67 -6.71 26.88
N LYS A 634 25.03 -8.00 26.97
CA LYS A 634 25.80 -8.70 25.94
C LYS A 634 24.89 -9.28 24.85
N SER A 635 23.69 -9.77 25.19
CA SER A 635 22.67 -10.14 24.22
C SER A 635 22.26 -8.93 23.40
N GLU A 636 21.79 -7.86 24.05
CA GLU A 636 21.37 -6.59 23.43
C GLU A 636 22.41 -6.06 22.42
N LYS A 637 23.71 -6.22 22.74
CA LYS A 637 24.82 -5.82 21.87
C LYS A 637 25.12 -6.82 20.74
N ILE A 638 24.85 -8.11 20.90
CA ILE A 638 24.87 -9.09 19.81
C ILE A 638 23.69 -8.80 18.88
N ASP A 639 22.48 -8.68 19.44
CA ASP A 639 21.22 -8.40 18.72
C ASP A 639 21.35 -7.14 17.84
N PHE A 640 21.89 -6.04 18.40
CA PHE A 640 22.21 -4.81 17.67
C PHE A 640 23.24 -5.00 16.54
N LEU A 641 24.29 -5.80 16.77
CA LEU A 641 25.31 -6.07 15.76
C LEU A 641 24.78 -6.96 14.63
N GLU A 642 23.89 -7.92 14.94
CA GLU A 642 23.20 -8.73 13.95
C GLU A 642 22.22 -7.90 13.11
N GLU A 643 21.44 -7.00 13.71
CA GLU A 643 20.58 -6.07 12.97
C GLU A 643 21.39 -5.12 12.06
N HIS A 644 22.52 -4.61 12.55
CA HIS A 644 23.42 -3.78 11.74
C HIS A 644 24.05 -4.57 10.58
N ILE A 645 24.47 -5.83 10.80
CA ILE A 645 24.98 -6.72 9.74
C ILE A 645 23.87 -7.02 8.71
N ASN A 646 22.66 -7.35 9.15
CA ASN A 646 21.51 -7.60 8.27
C ASN A 646 21.14 -6.36 7.44
N THR A 647 21.23 -5.17 8.03
CA THR A 647 21.07 -3.89 7.33
C THR A 647 22.16 -3.69 6.27
N LEU A 648 23.43 -3.94 6.61
CA LEU A 648 24.55 -3.79 5.69
C LEU A 648 24.52 -4.82 4.53
N VAL A 649 24.09 -6.05 4.81
CA VAL A 649 23.84 -7.08 3.78
C VAL A 649 22.70 -6.66 2.85
N SER A 650 21.62 -6.09 3.40
CA SER A 650 20.48 -5.59 2.61
C SER A 650 20.87 -4.40 1.72
N GLU A 651 21.65 -3.46 2.26
CA GLU A 651 22.31 -2.36 1.53
C GLU A 651 23.19 -2.89 0.38
N LEU A 652 24.06 -3.87 0.66
CA LEU A 652 24.95 -4.46 -0.33
C LEU A 652 24.16 -5.17 -1.44
N GLN A 653 23.18 -6.01 -1.09
CA GLN A 653 22.30 -6.66 -2.07
C GLN A 653 21.49 -5.65 -2.89
N ARG A 654 21.05 -4.52 -2.30
CA ARG A 654 20.36 -3.44 -3.02
C ARG A 654 21.30 -2.74 -4.00
N LYS A 655 22.55 -2.49 -3.60
CA LYS A 655 23.61 -1.90 -4.44
C LYS A 655 24.00 -2.85 -5.58
N THR A 656 24.14 -4.15 -5.34
CA THR A 656 24.35 -5.18 -6.38
C THR A 656 23.17 -5.28 -7.34
N ARG A 657 21.92 -5.29 -6.83
CA ARG A 657 20.70 -5.27 -7.68
C ARG A 657 20.60 -3.99 -8.53
N LEU A 658 21.00 -2.84 -8.00
CA LEU A 658 21.13 -1.60 -8.77
C LEU A 658 22.21 -1.72 -9.85
N LEU A 659 23.41 -2.18 -9.50
CA LEU A 659 24.53 -2.35 -10.44
C LEU A 659 24.14 -3.28 -11.60
N GLN A 660 23.57 -4.44 -11.28
CA GLN A 660 23.03 -5.39 -12.26
C GLN A 660 21.90 -4.76 -13.09
N GLY A 661 21.03 -3.96 -12.47
CA GLY A 661 19.95 -3.20 -13.12
C GLY A 661 20.39 -1.98 -13.94
N TYR A 662 21.65 -1.57 -13.86
CA TYR A 662 22.32 -0.65 -14.79
C TYR A 662 23.00 -1.43 -15.92
N ILE A 663 23.78 -2.47 -15.59
CA ILE A 663 24.45 -3.36 -16.56
C ILE A 663 23.46 -4.02 -17.53
N MET A 664 22.23 -4.32 -17.09
CA MET A 664 21.15 -4.89 -17.92
C MET A 664 20.30 -3.85 -18.67
N ARG A 665 20.53 -2.55 -18.44
CA ARG A 665 19.71 -1.44 -18.96
C ARG A 665 20.48 -0.56 -19.94
N GLU A 666 21.77 -0.40 -19.73
CA GLU A 666 22.65 0.18 -20.74
C GLU A 666 23.00 -0.85 -21.83
N GLN A 667 23.00 -0.40 -23.08
CA GLN A 667 23.36 -1.25 -24.22
C GLN A 667 24.88 -1.42 -24.30
N ALA A 668 25.33 -2.49 -24.96
CA ALA A 668 26.75 -2.79 -25.17
C ALA A 668 27.45 -1.69 -26.00
N GLY A 669 27.90 -0.63 -25.32
CA GLY A 669 28.48 0.56 -25.95
C GLY A 669 28.84 1.70 -25.00
N THR A 670 28.19 1.86 -23.84
CA THR A 670 28.54 2.93 -22.86
C THR A 670 29.84 2.69 -22.09
N LEU A 671 30.34 1.45 -22.06
CA LEU A 671 31.68 1.14 -21.53
C LEU A 671 32.77 1.31 -22.60
N THR A 672 32.74 2.44 -23.32
CA THR A 672 33.87 2.82 -24.17
C THR A 672 35.10 3.07 -23.31
N SER A 673 36.24 2.47 -23.67
CA SER A 673 37.51 2.77 -23.00
C SER A 673 37.89 4.24 -23.22
N ASN A 674 38.50 4.90 -22.23
CA ASN A 674 39.04 6.26 -22.36
C ASN A 674 39.89 6.48 -23.63
N LYS A 675 40.57 5.44 -24.14
CA LYS A 675 41.30 5.51 -25.43
C LYS A 675 40.37 5.72 -26.63
N MET A 676 39.21 5.07 -26.64
CA MET A 676 38.19 5.16 -27.69
C MET A 676 37.52 6.54 -27.68
N ASP A 677 37.16 7.04 -26.49
CA ASP A 677 36.57 8.38 -26.32
C ASP A 677 37.52 9.50 -26.73
N ASN A 678 38.81 9.41 -26.38
CA ASN A 678 39.82 10.34 -26.88
C ASN A 678 39.94 10.30 -28.41
N ASN A 679 39.85 9.11 -29.03
CA ASN A 679 39.92 8.98 -30.48
C ASN A 679 38.65 9.54 -31.16
N LYS A 680 37.46 9.31 -30.58
CA LYS A 680 36.19 9.91 -31.02
C LYS A 680 36.22 11.44 -30.88
N ALA A 681 36.76 11.96 -29.78
CA ALA A 681 36.98 13.39 -29.56
C ALA A 681 38.07 13.99 -30.48
N HIS A 682 38.98 13.18 -31.04
CA HIS A 682 39.93 13.60 -32.07
C HIS A 682 39.26 13.65 -33.45
N ILE A 683 38.44 12.64 -33.80
CA ILE A 683 37.64 12.62 -35.04
C ILE A 683 36.65 13.79 -35.05
N ALA A 684 36.00 14.09 -33.92
CA ALA A 684 35.11 15.25 -33.78
C ALA A 684 35.80 16.63 -33.89
N LYS A 685 37.15 16.70 -33.93
CA LYS A 685 37.93 17.92 -34.16
C LYS A 685 38.41 18.07 -35.62
N LEU A 686 38.24 17.04 -36.45
CA LEU A 686 38.62 17.05 -37.86
C LEU A 686 37.45 17.56 -38.72
N HIS A 687 37.50 18.85 -39.07
CA HIS A 687 36.43 19.54 -39.79
C HIS A 687 35.97 18.81 -41.07
N GLY A 688 34.64 18.72 -41.23
CA GLY A 688 33.96 18.05 -42.34
C GLY A 688 32.87 17.08 -41.86
N VAL A 689 32.23 16.40 -42.82
CA VAL A 689 31.07 15.54 -42.58
C VAL A 689 31.30 14.47 -41.50
N MET A 690 32.47 13.82 -41.47
CA MET A 690 32.77 12.77 -40.49
C MET A 690 32.73 13.29 -39.03
N ALA A 691 33.17 14.51 -38.74
CA ALA A 691 33.03 15.09 -37.41
C ALA A 691 31.56 15.34 -37.02
N SER A 692 30.69 15.65 -37.99
CA SER A 692 29.25 15.83 -37.76
C SER A 692 28.49 14.50 -37.58
N VAL A 693 29.06 13.37 -38.00
CA VAL A 693 28.50 12.01 -37.77
C VAL A 693 28.90 11.47 -36.39
N TYR A 694 30.13 11.72 -35.94
CA TYR A 694 30.62 11.21 -34.64
C TYR A 694 30.49 12.20 -33.47
N GLY A 695 30.27 13.49 -33.74
CA GLY A 695 30.02 14.55 -32.76
C GLY A 695 28.53 14.81 -32.54
N SER A 696 28.14 15.17 -31.32
CA SER A 696 26.73 15.39 -30.93
C SER A 696 26.10 16.69 -31.46
N ARG A 697 26.69 17.33 -32.47
CA ARG A 697 26.19 18.53 -33.14
C ARG A 697 26.59 18.49 -34.61
N VAL A 698 25.64 18.75 -35.51
CA VAL A 698 25.94 18.99 -36.93
C VAL A 698 26.75 20.29 -37.02
N ALA A 699 28.01 20.18 -37.44
CA ALA A 699 28.95 21.29 -37.54
C ALA A 699 29.04 21.87 -38.97
N ASP A 700 28.44 21.18 -39.95
CA ASP A 700 28.60 21.45 -41.37
C ASP A 700 27.23 21.65 -42.03
N SER A 701 26.94 22.85 -42.54
CA SER A 701 25.62 23.19 -43.10
C SER A 701 25.29 22.43 -44.39
N ASN A 702 26.29 21.81 -45.01
CA ASN A 702 26.14 21.02 -46.22
C ASN A 702 25.75 19.56 -45.93
N LEU A 703 25.68 19.14 -44.66
CA LEU A 703 25.21 17.81 -44.29
C LEU A 703 23.68 17.71 -44.34
N THR A 704 23.15 17.51 -45.54
CA THR A 704 21.73 17.19 -45.73
C THR A 704 21.42 15.76 -45.27
N LEU A 705 20.14 15.49 -44.96
CA LEU A 705 19.67 14.14 -44.63
C LEU A 705 19.92 13.15 -45.79
N GLU A 706 19.77 13.62 -47.03
CA GLU A 706 20.02 12.84 -48.25
C GLU A 706 21.50 12.44 -48.38
N LEU A 707 22.44 13.38 -48.19
CA LEU A 707 23.87 13.10 -48.16
C LEU A 707 24.24 12.18 -46.98
N SER A 708 23.58 12.33 -45.84
CA SER A 708 23.77 11.46 -44.66
C SER A 708 23.37 10.02 -44.95
N LEU A 709 22.25 9.81 -45.66
CA LEU A 709 21.76 8.49 -46.05
C LEU A 709 22.63 7.85 -47.16
N ASP A 710 23.07 8.63 -48.15
CA ASP A 710 24.00 8.16 -49.19
C ASP A 710 25.35 7.73 -48.60
N ILE A 711 25.90 8.49 -47.65
CA ILE A 711 27.12 8.12 -46.92
C ILE A 711 26.90 6.84 -46.09
N ASN A 712 25.75 6.70 -45.42
CA ASN A 712 25.43 5.50 -44.64
C ASN A 712 25.31 4.26 -45.55
N ASN A 713 24.59 4.37 -46.67
CA ASN A 713 24.48 3.31 -47.68
C ASN A 713 25.85 2.91 -48.24
N LYS A 714 26.75 3.87 -48.48
CA LYS A 714 28.13 3.60 -48.94
C LYS A 714 29.00 2.95 -47.87
N LEU A 715 28.88 3.36 -46.61
CA LEU A 715 29.57 2.71 -45.49
C LEU A 715 29.04 1.29 -45.26
N GLN A 716 27.74 1.05 -45.39
CA GLN A 716 27.13 -0.28 -45.33
C GLN A 716 27.63 -1.16 -46.49
N ALA A 717 27.65 -0.66 -47.72
CA ALA A 717 28.17 -1.42 -48.87
C ALA A 717 29.66 -1.79 -48.71
N VAL A 718 30.48 -0.89 -48.14
CA VAL A 718 31.89 -1.17 -47.80
C VAL A 718 32.01 -2.18 -46.64
N LEU A 719 31.11 -2.14 -45.66
CA LEU A 719 31.06 -3.14 -44.58
C LEU A 719 30.67 -4.52 -45.12
N GLU A 720 29.67 -4.59 -46.01
CA GLU A 720 29.19 -5.84 -46.63
C GLU A 720 30.26 -6.46 -47.54
N ASP A 721 30.95 -5.65 -48.37
CA ASP A 721 32.10 -6.08 -49.17
C ASP A 721 33.28 -6.55 -48.29
N ALA A 722 33.58 -5.84 -47.20
CA ALA A 722 34.61 -6.25 -46.24
C ALA A 722 34.25 -7.54 -45.49
N LEU A 723 32.99 -7.72 -45.10
CA LEU A 723 32.51 -8.96 -44.47
C LEU A 723 32.54 -10.13 -45.45
N LEU A 724 32.07 -9.94 -46.68
CA LEU A 724 32.13 -10.95 -47.75
C LEU A 724 33.58 -11.38 -48.01
N LYS A 725 34.51 -10.43 -48.14
CA LYS A 725 35.95 -10.71 -48.28
C LYS A 725 36.53 -11.46 -47.08
N ASN A 726 36.12 -11.13 -45.85
CA ASN A 726 36.56 -11.87 -44.66
C ASN A 726 35.99 -13.31 -44.62
N ILE A 727 34.75 -13.52 -45.06
CA ILE A 727 34.16 -14.86 -45.21
C ILE A 727 34.93 -15.65 -46.27
N THR A 728 35.14 -15.09 -47.48
CA THR A 728 35.94 -15.74 -48.53
C THR A 728 37.38 -16.04 -48.09
N LEU A 729 38.02 -15.12 -47.35
CA LEU A 729 39.36 -15.36 -46.79
C LEU A 729 39.35 -16.48 -45.76
N LYS A 730 38.31 -16.57 -44.92
CA LYS A 730 38.16 -17.68 -43.97
C LYS A 730 37.98 -19.02 -44.70
N GLU A 731 37.11 -19.10 -45.70
CA GLU A 731 36.92 -20.31 -46.52
C GLU A 731 38.23 -20.73 -47.21
N ASN A 732 39.02 -19.76 -47.70
CA ASN A 732 40.36 -20.02 -48.25
C ASN A 732 41.36 -20.51 -47.18
N VAL A 733 41.30 -20.01 -45.94
CA VAL A 733 42.12 -20.51 -44.83
C VAL A 733 41.69 -21.91 -44.37
N ASP A 734 40.38 -22.17 -44.27
CA ASP A 734 39.84 -23.47 -43.87
C ASP A 734 40.16 -24.55 -44.94
N THR A 735 40.09 -24.22 -46.23
CA THR A 735 40.50 -25.13 -47.32
C THR A 735 42.01 -25.34 -47.41
N LEU A 736 42.82 -24.30 -47.22
CA LEU A 736 44.28 -24.45 -47.09
C LEU A 736 44.64 -25.30 -45.86
N GLY A 737 43.92 -25.14 -44.75
CA GLY A 737 44.08 -25.97 -43.54
C GLY A 737 43.79 -27.44 -43.81
N ALA A 738 42.70 -27.75 -44.50
CA ALA A 738 42.35 -29.11 -44.91
C ALA A 738 43.40 -29.73 -45.86
N GLU A 739 43.95 -28.95 -46.80
CA GLU A 739 45.02 -29.42 -47.70
C GLU A 739 46.35 -29.62 -46.95
N ILE A 740 46.69 -28.74 -46.02
CA ILE A 740 47.85 -28.93 -45.11
C ILE A 740 47.67 -30.19 -44.26
N GLU A 741 46.45 -30.49 -43.79
CA GLU A 741 46.18 -31.72 -43.05
C GLU A 741 46.28 -32.97 -43.95
N ARG A 742 45.80 -32.90 -45.20
CA ARG A 742 45.93 -33.95 -46.22
C ARG A 742 47.38 -34.23 -46.56
N LEU A 743 48.18 -33.19 -46.77
CA LEU A 743 49.62 -33.28 -47.03
C LEU A 743 50.38 -33.81 -45.81
N ASN A 744 50.01 -33.42 -44.58
CA ASN A 744 50.57 -34.00 -43.36
C ASN A 744 50.22 -35.49 -43.20
N LYS A 745 49.01 -35.92 -43.56
CA LYS A 745 48.61 -37.33 -43.57
C LYS A 745 49.44 -38.14 -44.58
N LEU A 746 49.66 -37.60 -45.78
CA LEU A 746 50.53 -38.22 -46.79
C LEU A 746 52.01 -38.25 -46.35
N LEU A 747 52.53 -37.17 -45.76
CA LEU A 747 53.91 -37.11 -45.26
C LEU A 747 54.14 -38.14 -44.16
N LYS A 748 53.21 -38.27 -43.21
CA LYS A 748 53.25 -39.30 -42.15
C LYS A 748 53.19 -40.71 -42.74
N ALA A 749 52.38 -40.94 -43.77
CA ALA A 749 52.37 -42.23 -44.48
C ALA A 749 53.71 -42.52 -45.18
N SER A 750 54.34 -41.53 -45.81
CA SER A 750 55.66 -41.70 -46.44
C SER A 750 56.83 -41.86 -45.46
N CYS A 751 56.67 -41.45 -44.19
CA CYS A 751 57.65 -41.66 -43.13
C CYS A 751 57.35 -42.89 -42.24
N SER A 752 56.34 -43.70 -42.61
CA SER A 752 56.01 -44.97 -41.95
C SER A 752 56.07 -46.17 -42.91
N SER A 753 56.78 -45.99 -44.03
CA SER A 753 57.21 -47.01 -44.99
C SER A 753 58.71 -46.88 -45.28
#